data_AF-A0A523UP53-F1
#
_entry.id   AF-A0A523UP53-F1
#
_cell.length_a   1.000
_cell.length_b   1.000
_cell.length_c   1.000
_cell.angle_alpha   90.00
_cell.angle_beta   90.00
_cell.angle_gamma   90.00
#
_symmetry.space_group_name_H-M   'P 1'
#
loop_
_entity.id
_entity.type
_entity.pdbx_description
1 polymer ?
#
loop_
_entity_poly.entity_id
_entity_poly.type
_entity_poly.pdbx_seq_one_letter_code
_entity_poly.pdbx_strand_id
1 'polypeptide(L)'
;MKLVLALFSPLFIIHSVNAATFSLSTPKRDYLRYELVPLEAKIEWSPGEPVTGVVPVVKAYRGERLVQNSMGEFHLRYDDSSRAYTGGWPIPFNPELGEYRLEVTVPLQSNRFVLQNSVEIEVSGKTLPSIDTAICAMTIEAQTDLIENPVSNPLGGRWDWRNYLRWAELLCANTILYSVGWSVEGKVTSEEPWLSAGPGTFGKLAEEAQKNGFKFGGWIGSFLVWGKPELGLGYRYCWEYEDGKLRRNHHVSLSDEKRIKDIAKLARKIDADPNVDYVGFDYIRPGPGGFEMVNDFVDSLAINTPENWDSMSIHGRMRWLGRILWEKSDRAVCARWDWWRAHKSASVLARIIEVGQVEKPVWVFVLGWDKGHQHGQDPIMLSDAGASFCAVMLYESTAEEEKAMIGQWSRYLVGDEVNLMVGEAVDWILMGESKEPEAPQEFMIRLSGGIVGLSRDYSACGLFWHDLNRTHWGSLGPYSRIEWVNAGAAAFTRLRSKRGELPFRTRVITHDRWADVVIENVTDQVIEDLSVRFIQTPGVALRDKRIKTVRKIGKRGKVRVTYKLKPDNRSMVAFQFDWRGIRGVDFEYYPNPYRDEPFRAFESVHAGGDVLVISRRTDEALYIGRNLRKASYSCNRISYSGVPKNVVHKYRYLILVDADLSSRPNLRAEIMDCIREGGAVVFAACTGFDLTPTRSGPASSKIGSLAKGSFAVADHNALAAILKIMEQLN
;
A
#
# COMPACT_ATOMS: atom_id res chain seq x y z
N MET A 1 44.59 -90.46 -27.95
CA MET A 1 43.22 -90.18 -27.46
C MET A 1 43.35 -89.84 -25.98
N LYS A 2 43.45 -88.58 -25.52
CA LYS A 2 42.47 -87.47 -25.50
C LYS A 2 41.10 -87.88 -24.95
N LEU A 3 40.84 -87.53 -23.69
CA LEU A 3 39.61 -86.80 -23.34
C LEU A 3 39.90 -85.85 -22.17
N VAL A 4 39.63 -84.57 -22.43
CA VAL A 4 39.71 -83.42 -21.53
C VAL A 4 38.33 -83.23 -20.93
N LEU A 5 38.20 -83.06 -19.61
CA LEU A 5 37.03 -82.46 -19.01
C LEU A 5 37.44 -81.21 -18.24
N ALA A 6 36.96 -80.09 -18.76
CA ALA A 6 37.21 -78.74 -18.27
C ALA A 6 36.32 -78.42 -17.05
N LEU A 7 36.94 -77.83 -16.04
CA LEU A 7 36.29 -77.08 -14.97
C LEU A 7 35.63 -75.83 -15.55
N PHE A 8 34.34 -75.66 -15.30
CA PHE A 8 33.66 -74.36 -15.42
C PHE A 8 33.12 -73.97 -14.05
N SER A 9 33.82 -73.05 -13.38
CA SER A 9 33.25 -72.23 -12.31
C SER A 9 32.45 -71.10 -12.96
N PRO A 10 31.16 -70.89 -12.62
CA PRO A 10 30.49 -69.65 -12.97
C PRO A 10 30.95 -68.57 -12.00
N LEU A 11 31.87 -67.71 -12.46
CA LEU A 11 32.06 -66.39 -11.87
C LEU A 11 30.76 -65.60 -12.11
N PHE A 12 29.85 -65.62 -11.14
CA PHE A 12 28.82 -64.58 -11.04
C PHE A 12 29.52 -63.30 -10.59
N ILE A 13 30.00 -62.50 -11.56
CA ILE A 13 30.30 -61.10 -11.31
C ILE A 13 28.94 -60.40 -11.19
N ILE A 14 28.41 -60.37 -9.97
CA ILE A 14 27.40 -59.40 -9.59
C ILE A 14 28.10 -58.04 -9.71
N HIS A 15 27.92 -57.35 -10.84
CA HIS A 15 28.13 -55.92 -10.86
C HIS A 15 27.09 -55.35 -9.90
N SER A 16 27.47 -55.14 -8.64
CA SER A 16 26.74 -54.25 -7.77
C SER A 16 26.73 -52.90 -8.48
N VAL A 17 25.61 -52.58 -9.12
CA VAL A 17 25.33 -51.22 -9.52
C VAL A 17 25.32 -50.45 -8.20
N ASN A 18 26.41 -49.74 -7.91
CA ASN A 18 26.48 -48.86 -6.75
C ASN A 18 25.35 -47.84 -6.93
N ALA A 19 24.24 -48.06 -6.24
CA ALA A 19 23.13 -47.13 -6.23
C ALA A 19 23.64 -45.88 -5.52
N ALA A 20 23.74 -44.77 -6.25
CA ALA A 20 24.13 -43.50 -5.67
C ALA A 20 23.21 -43.15 -4.49
N THR A 21 23.80 -42.70 -3.39
CA THR A 21 23.06 -42.19 -2.23
C THR A 21 22.66 -40.75 -2.50
N PHE A 22 21.46 -40.36 -2.05
CA PHE A 22 20.93 -39.00 -2.23
C PHE A 22 20.22 -38.51 -0.98
N SER A 23 20.81 -37.52 -0.31
CA SER A 23 20.19 -36.80 0.80
C SER A 23 19.86 -35.37 0.39
N LEU A 24 18.64 -34.93 0.73
CA LEU A 24 18.20 -33.55 0.60
C LEU A 24 17.90 -32.99 1.99
N SER A 25 18.34 -31.77 2.28
CA SER A 25 18.09 -31.13 3.56
C SER A 25 17.87 -29.62 3.43
N THR A 26 17.23 -29.06 4.45
CA THR A 26 17.07 -27.64 4.66
C THR A 26 17.23 -27.35 6.18
N PRO A 27 17.76 -26.20 6.61
CA PRO A 27 18.15 -25.97 8.00
C PRO A 27 17.00 -26.00 9.03
N LYS A 28 15.77 -25.69 8.62
CA LYS A 28 14.59 -25.66 9.48
C LYS A 28 13.34 -26.06 8.70
N ARG A 29 12.23 -26.33 9.40
CA ARG A 29 10.94 -26.68 8.77
C ARG A 29 10.07 -25.44 8.53
N ASP A 30 10.07 -24.49 9.46
CA ASP A 30 9.16 -23.34 9.42
C ASP A 30 9.87 -22.09 8.89
N TYR A 31 9.31 -21.50 7.84
CA TYR A 31 9.80 -20.28 7.21
C TYR A 31 8.72 -19.20 7.17
N LEU A 32 9.12 -17.95 7.42
CA LEU A 32 8.30 -16.78 7.14
C LEU A 32 8.39 -16.42 5.66
N ARG A 33 7.36 -15.77 5.10
CA ARG A 33 7.28 -15.47 3.65
C ARG A 33 8.47 -14.69 3.10
N TYR A 34 9.17 -13.91 3.92
CA TYR A 34 10.35 -13.14 3.50
C TYR A 34 11.66 -13.94 3.50
N GLU A 35 11.69 -15.14 4.05
CA GLU A 35 12.90 -15.94 4.12
C GLU A 35 13.16 -16.67 2.79
N LEU A 36 14.44 -16.86 2.48
CA LEU A 36 14.84 -17.83 1.46
C LEU A 36 14.91 -19.21 2.11
N VAL A 37 14.47 -20.24 1.39
CA VAL A 37 14.59 -21.63 1.84
C VAL A 37 15.84 -22.24 1.23
N PRO A 38 16.97 -22.31 1.96
CA PRO A 38 18.18 -22.92 1.43
C PRO A 38 18.03 -24.44 1.36
N LEU A 39 18.56 -25.02 0.29
CA LEU A 39 18.54 -26.44 0.00
C LEU A 39 19.98 -26.93 -0.17
N GLU A 40 20.26 -28.07 0.44
CA GLU A 40 21.50 -28.81 0.28
C GLU A 40 21.20 -30.24 -0.16
N ALA A 41 21.69 -30.61 -1.33
CA ALA A 41 21.57 -31.93 -1.92
C ALA A 41 22.95 -32.59 -2.03
N LYS A 42 23.17 -33.67 -1.27
CA LYS A 42 24.40 -34.49 -1.35
C LYS A 42 24.11 -35.76 -2.13
N ILE A 43 24.92 -36.00 -3.15
CA ILE A 43 24.78 -37.12 -4.07
C ILE A 43 26.14 -37.80 -4.14
N GLU A 44 26.22 -39.08 -3.78
CA GLU A 44 27.49 -39.81 -3.74
C GLU A 44 27.36 -41.20 -4.39
N TRP A 45 28.31 -41.58 -5.24
CA TRP A 45 28.37 -42.96 -5.79
C TRP A 45 28.74 -43.97 -4.70
N SER A 46 29.62 -43.55 -3.80
CA SER A 46 30.07 -44.28 -2.62
C SER A 46 30.44 -43.27 -1.53
N PRO A 47 30.49 -43.65 -0.23
CA PRO A 47 30.81 -42.72 0.85
C PRO A 47 32.09 -41.94 0.57
N GLY A 48 31.99 -40.62 0.45
CA GLY A 48 33.13 -39.74 0.14
C GLY A 48 33.51 -39.61 -1.34
N GLU A 49 32.69 -40.12 -2.26
CA GLU A 49 32.84 -39.93 -3.72
C GLU A 49 31.62 -39.16 -4.27
N PRO A 50 31.71 -37.82 -4.39
CA PRO A 50 30.58 -36.99 -4.76
C PRO A 50 30.31 -37.08 -6.26
N VAL A 51 29.03 -37.11 -6.63
CA VAL A 51 28.61 -37.00 -8.02
C VAL A 51 28.66 -35.54 -8.42
N THR A 52 29.43 -35.22 -9.46
CA THR A 52 29.53 -33.87 -10.03
C THR A 52 29.09 -33.87 -11.49
N GLY A 53 28.88 -32.68 -12.07
CA GLY A 53 28.52 -32.53 -13.49
C GLY A 53 27.07 -32.87 -13.83
N VAL A 54 26.23 -33.18 -12.84
CA VAL A 54 24.77 -33.25 -13.00
C VAL A 54 24.10 -31.93 -12.62
N VAL A 55 22.85 -31.74 -13.07
CA VAL A 55 22.06 -30.54 -12.79
C VAL A 55 20.78 -30.95 -12.06
N PRO A 56 20.78 -30.95 -10.71
CA PRO A 56 19.56 -31.19 -9.95
C PRO A 56 18.50 -30.16 -10.28
N VAL A 57 17.26 -30.62 -10.47
CA VAL A 57 16.09 -29.79 -10.76
C VAL A 57 15.17 -29.80 -9.55
N VAL A 58 14.72 -28.63 -9.12
CA VAL A 58 13.87 -28.44 -7.95
C VAL A 58 12.49 -27.95 -8.39
N LYS A 59 11.45 -28.53 -7.78
CA LYS A 59 10.05 -28.16 -7.95
C LYS A 59 9.38 -27.98 -6.59
N ALA A 60 8.62 -26.90 -6.45
CA ALA A 60 7.84 -26.64 -5.24
C ALA A 60 6.37 -27.00 -5.47
N TYR A 61 5.80 -27.76 -4.53
CA TYR A 61 4.41 -28.20 -4.57
C TYR A 61 3.65 -27.77 -3.32
N ARG A 62 2.36 -27.48 -3.47
CA ARG A 62 1.39 -27.35 -2.38
C ARG A 62 0.28 -28.36 -2.61
N GLY A 63 0.21 -29.39 -1.77
CA GLY A 63 -0.47 -30.63 -2.11
C GLY A 63 0.09 -31.19 -3.43
N GLU A 64 -0.79 -31.52 -4.37
CA GLU A 64 -0.40 -32.00 -5.70
C GLU A 64 -0.16 -30.87 -6.72
N ARG A 65 -0.42 -29.61 -6.35
CA ARG A 65 -0.32 -28.47 -7.27
C ARG A 65 1.11 -27.94 -7.30
N LEU A 66 1.73 -27.94 -8.48
CA LEU A 66 2.99 -27.23 -8.71
C LEU A 66 2.77 -25.73 -8.46
N VAL A 67 3.62 -25.15 -7.61
CA VAL A 67 3.60 -23.73 -7.29
C VAL A 67 4.14 -22.97 -8.49
N GLN A 68 3.27 -22.22 -9.16
CA GLN A 68 3.72 -21.36 -10.25
C GLN A 68 4.37 -20.11 -9.68
N ASN A 69 5.68 -20.02 -9.86
CA ASN A 69 6.48 -18.84 -9.56
C ASN A 69 7.38 -18.54 -10.80
N SER A 70 8.01 -17.37 -10.89
CA SER A 70 8.98 -17.02 -11.94
C SER A 70 10.22 -17.91 -11.95
N MET A 71 10.39 -18.76 -10.94
CA MET A 71 11.39 -19.82 -10.93
C MET A 71 10.89 -21.05 -11.70
N GLY A 72 9.59 -21.38 -11.66
CA GLY A 72 9.04 -22.63 -12.17
C GLY A 72 9.79 -23.82 -11.58
N GLU A 73 10.62 -24.42 -12.43
CA GLU A 73 11.67 -25.36 -12.04
C GLU A 73 13.00 -24.60 -11.93
N PHE A 74 13.74 -24.79 -10.84
CA PHE A 74 15.05 -24.17 -10.68
C PHE A 74 16.14 -25.21 -10.43
N HIS A 75 17.40 -24.79 -10.51
CA HIS A 75 18.54 -25.70 -10.41
C HIS A 75 19.31 -25.49 -9.12
N LEU A 76 19.99 -26.53 -8.67
CA LEU A 76 21.03 -26.42 -7.64
C LEU A 76 22.40 -26.41 -8.32
N ARG A 77 23.36 -25.71 -7.72
CA ARG A 77 24.73 -25.63 -8.23
C ARG A 77 25.67 -26.35 -7.28
N TYR A 78 26.60 -27.14 -7.84
CA TYR A 78 27.60 -27.81 -7.04
C TYR A 78 28.55 -26.79 -6.41
N ASP A 79 28.79 -26.94 -5.12
CA ASP A 79 29.75 -26.16 -4.34
C ASP A 79 30.84 -27.11 -3.83
N ASP A 80 32.07 -26.89 -4.30
CA ASP A 80 33.24 -27.69 -3.96
C ASP A 80 33.56 -27.65 -2.46
N SER A 81 33.23 -26.55 -1.77
CA SER A 81 33.57 -26.37 -0.36
C SER A 81 32.69 -27.23 0.55
N SER A 82 31.38 -27.26 0.30
CA SER A 82 30.44 -28.15 1.00
C SER A 82 30.37 -29.56 0.41
N ARG A 83 30.97 -29.77 -0.78
CA ARG A 83 30.87 -30.99 -1.58
C ARG A 83 29.41 -31.42 -1.80
N ALA A 84 28.56 -30.44 -2.05
CA ALA A 84 27.12 -30.60 -2.18
C ALA A 84 26.55 -29.69 -3.26
N TYR A 85 25.37 -30.02 -3.75
CA TYR A 85 24.57 -29.11 -4.57
C TYR A 85 23.77 -28.17 -3.67
N THR A 86 23.94 -26.87 -3.87
CA THR A 86 23.33 -25.83 -3.05
C THR A 86 22.52 -24.86 -3.89
N GLY A 87 21.53 -24.23 -3.25
CA GLY A 87 20.70 -23.19 -3.83
C GLY A 87 19.58 -22.84 -2.87
N GLY A 88 18.71 -21.91 -3.28
CA GLY A 88 17.62 -21.45 -2.44
C GLY A 88 16.33 -21.32 -3.23
N TRP A 89 15.22 -21.72 -2.61
CA TRP A 89 13.90 -21.39 -3.10
C TRP A 89 13.45 -20.05 -2.50
N PRO A 90 13.25 -19.01 -3.33
CA PRO A 90 12.61 -17.78 -2.89
C PRO A 90 11.11 -18.05 -2.82
N ILE A 91 10.54 -17.91 -1.62
CA ILE A 91 9.10 -18.03 -1.42
C ILE A 91 8.40 -16.96 -2.30
N PRO A 92 7.39 -17.30 -3.11
CA PRO A 92 6.79 -16.35 -4.05
C PRO A 92 6.14 -15.14 -3.35
N PHE A 93 5.87 -14.07 -4.12
CA PHE A 93 5.04 -12.96 -3.65
C PHE A 93 3.62 -13.43 -3.29
N ASN A 94 3.14 -13.04 -2.12
CA ASN A 94 1.85 -13.43 -1.53
C ASN A 94 1.49 -14.93 -1.74
N PRO A 95 2.29 -15.87 -1.21
CA PRO A 95 1.99 -17.28 -1.33
C PRO A 95 0.83 -17.63 -0.37
N GLU A 96 0.08 -18.68 -0.69
CA GLU A 96 -0.85 -19.23 0.29
C GLU A 96 -0.06 -19.85 1.46
N LEU A 97 -0.49 -19.62 2.71
CA LEU A 97 0.19 -20.19 3.88
C LEU A 97 -0.03 -21.71 4.00
N GLY A 98 0.84 -22.41 4.72
CA GLY A 98 0.71 -23.84 5.01
C GLY A 98 1.89 -24.67 4.52
N GLU A 99 1.67 -25.98 4.38
CA GLU A 99 2.71 -26.94 4.02
C GLU A 99 3.05 -26.90 2.52
N TYR A 100 4.36 -26.97 2.26
CA TYR A 100 4.95 -27.07 0.92
C TYR A 100 5.93 -28.25 0.86
N ARG A 101 5.98 -28.90 -0.29
CA ARG A 101 6.94 -29.97 -0.60
C ARG A 101 7.90 -29.50 -1.68
N LEU A 102 9.19 -29.45 -1.35
CA LEU A 102 10.27 -29.16 -2.29
C LEU A 102 10.87 -30.48 -2.76
N GLU A 103 10.63 -30.83 -4.02
CA GLU A 103 11.12 -32.05 -4.65
C GLU A 103 12.33 -31.75 -5.51
N VAL A 104 13.39 -32.54 -5.34
CA VAL A 104 14.62 -32.46 -6.12
C VAL A 104 14.78 -33.73 -6.93
N THR A 105 14.97 -33.56 -8.23
CA THR A 105 15.15 -34.62 -9.21
C THR A 105 16.54 -34.52 -9.83
N VAL A 106 17.28 -35.61 -9.86
CA VAL A 106 18.64 -35.68 -10.41
C VAL A 106 18.68 -36.70 -11.55
N PRO A 107 18.82 -36.27 -12.80
CA PRO A 107 19.08 -37.18 -13.90
C PRO A 107 20.54 -37.67 -13.87
N LEU A 108 20.74 -38.99 -13.89
CA LEU A 108 22.05 -39.66 -13.96
C LEU A 108 22.20 -40.43 -15.28
N GLN A 109 23.45 -40.58 -15.74
CA GLN A 109 23.84 -41.36 -16.92
C GLN A 109 22.98 -41.09 -18.18
N SER A 110 22.95 -39.83 -18.64
CA SER A 110 22.16 -39.41 -19.81
C SER A 110 20.66 -39.74 -19.67
N ASN A 111 20.06 -39.42 -18.52
CA ASN A 111 18.64 -39.65 -18.17
C ASN A 111 18.22 -41.12 -18.06
N ARG A 112 19.15 -42.07 -17.93
CA ARG A 112 18.79 -43.49 -17.72
C ARG A 112 18.30 -43.79 -16.32
N PHE A 113 18.77 -43.03 -15.33
CA PHE A 113 18.36 -43.13 -13.94
C PHE A 113 17.95 -41.76 -13.43
N VAL A 114 16.95 -41.73 -12.56
CA VAL A 114 16.47 -40.51 -11.93
C VAL A 114 16.45 -40.76 -10.43
N LEU A 115 17.26 -40.00 -9.68
CA LEU A 115 17.14 -39.95 -8.24
C LEU A 115 16.15 -38.85 -7.88
N GLN A 116 15.32 -39.10 -6.87
CA GLN A 116 14.31 -38.16 -6.40
C GLN A 116 14.28 -38.19 -4.88
N ASN A 117 14.20 -37.01 -4.29
CA ASN A 117 14.02 -36.84 -2.86
C ASN A 117 13.24 -35.54 -2.62
N SER A 118 12.61 -35.39 -1.46
CA SER A 118 11.85 -34.18 -1.14
C SER A 118 11.96 -33.82 0.33
N VAL A 119 11.83 -32.53 0.61
CA VAL A 119 11.68 -31.99 1.97
C VAL A 119 10.34 -31.29 2.09
N GLU A 120 9.75 -31.37 3.28
CA GLU A 120 8.52 -30.67 3.64
C GLU A 120 8.86 -29.48 4.53
N ILE A 121 8.23 -28.35 4.24
CA ILE A 121 8.38 -27.09 4.98
C ILE A 121 7.00 -26.49 5.24
N GLU A 122 6.91 -25.63 6.25
CA GLU A 122 5.73 -24.81 6.53
C GLU A 122 6.05 -23.36 6.17
N VAL A 123 5.21 -22.73 5.33
CA VAL A 123 5.27 -21.30 5.05
C VAL A 123 4.22 -20.60 5.90
N SER A 124 4.68 -19.74 6.81
CA SER A 124 3.85 -19.02 7.77
C SER A 124 3.96 -17.50 7.59
N GLY A 125 2.98 -16.78 8.12
CA GLY A 125 2.99 -15.32 8.23
C GLY A 125 2.87 -14.89 9.69
N LYS A 126 3.33 -13.68 10.01
CA LYS A 126 3.14 -13.12 11.35
C LYS A 126 1.71 -12.62 11.52
N THR A 127 1.16 -12.84 12.70
CA THR A 127 -0.10 -12.19 13.11
C THR A 127 0.15 -10.69 13.27
N LEU A 128 -0.65 -9.88 12.57
CA LEU A 128 -0.52 -8.43 12.66
C LEU A 128 -1.22 -7.88 13.91
N PRO A 129 -0.66 -6.81 14.50
CA PRO A 129 -1.35 -6.12 15.58
C PRO A 129 -2.64 -5.48 15.06
N SER A 130 -3.68 -5.47 15.89
CA SER A 130 -4.88 -4.67 15.61
C SER A 130 -4.52 -3.19 15.70
N ILE A 131 -5.00 -2.41 14.73
CA ILE A 131 -4.96 -0.96 14.76
C ILE A 131 -6.39 -0.51 15.02
N ASP A 132 -6.73 -0.26 16.28
CA ASP A 132 -8.13 0.01 16.67
C ASP A 132 -8.60 1.39 16.20
N THR A 133 -7.72 2.40 16.31
CA THR A 133 -8.01 3.78 15.92
C THR A 133 -7.33 4.12 14.59
N ALA A 134 -8.07 4.81 13.73
CA ALA A 134 -7.60 5.40 12.49
C ALA A 134 -6.34 6.23 12.75
N ILE A 135 -5.24 5.84 12.12
CA ILE A 135 -4.01 6.63 12.17
C ILE A 135 -4.16 7.79 11.19
N CYS A 136 -4.26 9.01 11.70
CA CYS A 136 -4.32 10.24 10.91
C CYS A 136 -3.03 11.01 11.15
N ALA A 137 -2.01 10.71 10.34
CA ALA A 137 -0.64 11.15 10.57
C ALA A 137 -0.28 12.41 9.78
N MET A 138 0.30 13.40 10.46
CA MET A 138 1.07 14.44 9.80
C MET A 138 2.55 14.04 9.82
N THR A 139 3.22 14.07 8.67
CA THR A 139 4.67 13.84 8.65
C THR A 139 5.44 15.17 8.62
N ILE A 140 6.62 15.17 9.23
CA ILE A 140 7.54 16.31 9.23
C ILE A 140 8.90 15.80 8.78
N GLU A 141 9.30 16.12 7.54
CA GLU A 141 10.60 15.76 7.01
C GLU A 141 11.58 16.93 7.16
N ALA A 142 12.39 16.88 8.22
CA ALA A 142 13.32 17.94 8.56
C ALA A 142 14.77 17.46 8.47
N GLN A 143 15.57 18.18 7.70
CA GLN A 143 17.03 18.08 7.70
C GLN A 143 17.69 19.18 8.54
N THR A 144 16.88 20.07 9.13
CA THR A 144 17.30 21.23 9.92
C THR A 144 16.62 21.23 11.28
N ASP A 145 17.18 21.98 12.23
CA ASP A 145 16.66 22.07 13.59
C ASP A 145 15.33 22.83 13.56
N LEU A 146 14.24 22.19 14.02
CA LEU A 146 12.89 22.76 14.03
C LEU A 146 12.70 23.91 15.03
N ILE A 147 13.52 23.97 16.06
CA ILE A 147 13.49 25.04 17.07
C ILE A 147 14.08 26.30 16.46
N GLU A 148 15.17 26.17 15.70
CA GLU A 148 15.81 27.27 14.98
C GLU A 148 15.09 27.63 13.68
N ASN A 149 14.38 26.67 13.08
CA ASN A 149 13.57 26.85 11.87
C ASN A 149 12.09 26.59 12.18
N PRO A 150 11.45 27.48 12.98
CA PRO A 150 10.06 27.33 13.35
C PRO A 150 9.14 27.49 12.12
N VAL A 151 7.86 27.21 12.32
CA VAL A 151 6.82 27.46 11.32
C VAL A 151 5.84 28.53 11.79
N SER A 152 5.22 29.21 10.83
CA SER A 152 4.17 30.20 11.10
C SER A 152 2.96 29.55 11.77
N ASN A 153 2.25 30.30 12.61
CA ASN A 153 0.98 29.83 13.15
C ASN A 153 -0.07 29.71 12.02
N PRO A 154 -0.86 28.62 11.96
CA PRO A 154 -1.85 28.41 10.90
C PRO A 154 -2.94 29.48 10.83
N LEU A 155 -3.21 30.18 11.93
CA LEU A 155 -4.21 31.25 12.00
C LEU A 155 -3.59 32.66 11.91
N GLY A 156 -2.30 32.74 11.55
CA GLY A 156 -1.52 33.98 11.54
C GLY A 156 -0.84 34.27 12.88
N GLY A 157 0.22 35.09 12.85
CA GLY A 157 0.97 35.48 14.04
C GLY A 157 2.45 35.08 14.01
N ARG A 158 3.03 34.91 15.21
CA ARG A 158 4.47 34.64 15.38
C ARG A 158 4.85 33.22 14.96
N TRP A 159 6.09 33.11 14.51
CA TRP A 159 6.74 31.83 14.23
C TRP A 159 7.21 31.21 15.55
N ASP A 160 6.89 29.93 15.75
CA ASP A 160 7.25 29.13 16.93
C ASP A 160 7.27 27.66 16.50
N TRP A 161 8.21 26.87 17.01
CA TRP A 161 8.27 25.44 16.73
C TRP A 161 7.05 24.70 17.28
N ARG A 162 6.42 25.19 18.36
CA ARG A 162 5.16 24.61 18.85
C ARG A 162 4.02 24.72 17.85
N ASN A 163 4.14 25.56 16.82
CA ASN A 163 3.17 25.64 15.76
C ASN A 163 3.10 24.34 14.92
N TYR A 164 4.11 23.47 14.93
CA TYR A 164 3.99 22.12 14.32
C TYR A 164 2.76 21.38 14.87
N LEU A 165 2.52 21.44 16.18
CA LEU A 165 1.32 20.83 16.79
C LEU A 165 0.05 21.58 16.42
N ARG A 166 0.09 22.92 16.29
CA ARG A 166 -1.08 23.71 15.85
C ARG A 166 -1.49 23.37 14.42
N TRP A 167 -0.53 23.08 13.55
CA TRP A 167 -0.80 22.54 12.22
C TRP A 167 -1.42 21.15 12.28
N ALA A 168 -0.90 20.25 13.12
CA ALA A 168 -1.50 18.93 13.36
C ALA A 168 -2.95 19.03 13.87
N GLU A 169 -3.23 19.95 14.80
CA GLU A 169 -4.58 20.24 15.30
C GLU A 169 -5.52 20.73 14.21
N LEU A 170 -5.06 21.64 13.34
CA LEU A 170 -5.86 22.16 12.22
C LEU A 170 -6.14 21.06 11.18
N LEU A 171 -5.13 20.24 10.89
CA LEU A 171 -5.23 19.06 10.03
C LEU A 171 -6.13 17.97 10.62
N CYS A 172 -6.53 18.10 11.90
CA CYS A 172 -7.25 17.07 12.64
C CYS A 172 -6.47 15.74 12.68
N ALA A 173 -5.14 15.81 12.71
CA ALA A 173 -4.27 14.66 12.94
C ALA A 173 -4.42 14.16 14.38
N ASN A 174 -4.13 12.87 14.61
CA ASN A 174 -3.95 12.29 15.94
C ASN A 174 -2.54 11.70 16.11
N THR A 175 -1.76 11.64 15.04
CA THR A 175 -0.39 11.14 15.02
C THR A 175 0.53 12.16 14.35
N ILE A 176 1.72 12.35 14.90
CA ILE A 176 2.81 13.08 14.25
C ILE A 176 3.96 12.11 14.02
N LEU A 177 4.45 12.04 12.78
CA LEU A 177 5.63 11.28 12.41
C LEU A 177 6.73 12.26 12.06
N TYR A 178 7.95 12.04 12.53
CA TYR A 178 9.08 12.95 12.35
C TYR A 178 10.35 12.25 11.84
N SER A 179 11.05 12.84 10.87
CA SER A 179 12.32 12.29 10.38
C SER A 179 13.46 12.54 11.36
N VAL A 180 13.93 11.49 12.03
CA VAL A 180 14.97 11.59 13.06
C VAL A 180 16.37 11.50 12.47
N GLY A 181 16.59 10.60 11.50
CA GLY A 181 17.93 10.24 11.06
C GLY A 181 18.13 10.45 9.56
N TRP A 182 18.92 11.47 9.19
CA TRP A 182 19.41 11.68 7.83
C TRP A 182 20.94 11.70 7.81
N SER A 183 21.53 11.10 6.78
CA SER A 183 22.97 11.12 6.54
C SER A 183 23.28 11.96 5.30
N VAL A 184 24.26 12.86 5.42
CA VAL A 184 24.74 13.70 4.32
C VAL A 184 26.27 13.68 4.29
N GLU A 185 26.84 13.10 3.24
CA GLU A 185 28.29 13.07 3.01
C GLU A 185 28.89 14.49 3.08
N GLY A 186 30.04 14.59 3.76
CA GLY A 186 30.72 15.87 4.02
C GLY A 186 30.10 16.75 5.11
N LYS A 187 28.95 16.38 5.69
CA LYS A 187 28.34 17.09 6.85
C LYS A 187 28.30 16.25 8.13
N VAL A 188 28.53 14.95 8.03
CA VAL A 188 28.54 13.98 9.13
C VAL A 188 29.81 13.14 9.08
N THR A 189 30.14 12.44 10.17
CA THR A 189 31.32 11.58 10.27
C THR A 189 30.93 10.10 10.32
N SER A 190 31.90 9.21 10.14
CA SER A 190 31.70 7.76 10.28
C SER A 190 31.18 7.38 11.68
N GLU A 191 31.62 8.09 12.72
CA GLU A 191 31.26 7.85 14.12
C GLU A 191 29.90 8.47 14.50
N GLU A 192 29.56 9.59 13.87
CA GLU A 192 28.30 10.32 14.03
C GLU A 192 27.61 10.49 12.68
N PRO A 193 27.02 9.41 12.12
CA PRO A 193 26.54 9.40 10.74
C PRO A 193 25.19 10.10 10.52
N TRP A 194 24.71 10.87 11.50
CA TRP A 194 23.39 11.49 11.50
C TRP A 194 23.53 13.01 11.64
N LEU A 195 22.76 13.76 10.86
CA LEU A 195 22.64 15.21 11.08
C LEU A 195 22.12 15.47 12.49
N SER A 196 22.77 16.37 13.23
CA SER A 196 22.45 16.66 14.64
C SER A 196 21.06 17.23 14.86
N ALA A 197 20.53 17.96 13.88
CA ALA A 197 19.23 18.61 13.91
C ALA A 197 18.06 17.66 14.20
N GLY A 198 18.07 16.48 13.57
CA GLY A 198 17.03 15.47 13.73
C GLY A 198 16.94 14.96 15.18
N PRO A 199 17.99 14.30 15.69
CA PRO A 199 18.02 13.80 17.06
C PRO A 199 17.93 14.92 18.11
N GLY A 200 18.45 16.12 17.83
CA GLY A 200 18.49 17.24 18.77
C GLY A 200 17.13 17.85 19.12
N THR A 201 16.17 17.78 18.19
CA THR A 201 14.80 18.32 18.40
C THR A 201 13.76 17.25 18.70
N PHE A 202 14.05 15.99 18.34
CA PHE A 202 13.14 14.86 18.43
C PHE A 202 12.47 14.70 19.81
N GLY A 203 13.26 14.57 20.89
CA GLY A 203 12.70 14.30 22.23
C GLY A 203 11.81 15.44 22.76
N LYS A 204 12.16 16.70 22.47
CA LYS A 204 11.33 17.86 22.86
C LYS A 204 10.00 17.87 22.13
N LEU A 205 10.01 17.54 20.83
CA LEU A 205 8.78 17.47 20.05
C LEU A 205 7.91 16.27 20.47
N ALA A 206 8.52 15.12 20.77
CA ALA A 206 7.83 13.94 21.27
C ALA A 206 7.11 14.23 22.60
N GLU A 207 7.82 14.82 23.57
CA GLU A 207 7.26 15.20 24.86
C GLU A 207 6.08 16.19 24.70
N GLU A 208 6.25 17.22 23.86
CA GLU A 208 5.19 18.20 23.61
C GLU A 208 3.99 17.57 22.89
N ALA A 209 4.22 16.65 21.95
CA ALA A 209 3.16 15.91 21.27
C ALA A 209 2.32 15.09 22.26
N GLN A 210 2.96 14.31 23.14
CA GLN A 210 2.27 13.52 24.18
C GLN A 210 1.46 14.40 25.12
N LYS A 211 2.02 15.54 25.58
CA LYS A 211 1.29 16.51 26.44
C LYS A 211 0.01 17.03 25.81
N ASN A 212 -0.03 17.11 24.47
CA ASN A 212 -1.19 17.57 23.71
C ASN A 212 -2.04 16.42 23.14
N GLY A 213 -1.79 15.17 23.58
CA GLY A 213 -2.61 14.01 23.24
C GLY A 213 -2.37 13.44 21.84
N PHE A 214 -1.25 13.75 21.20
CA PHE A 214 -0.85 13.15 19.94
C PHE A 214 -0.03 11.89 20.18
N LYS A 215 -0.28 10.87 19.36
CA LYS A 215 0.67 9.79 19.15
C LYS A 215 1.88 10.32 18.39
N PHE A 216 3.06 9.79 18.69
CA PHE A 216 4.30 10.29 18.11
C PHE A 216 5.20 9.16 17.58
N GLY A 217 5.79 9.34 16.41
CA GLY A 217 6.71 8.38 15.81
C GLY A 217 7.93 9.04 15.20
N GLY A 218 9.07 8.36 15.29
CA GLY A 218 10.31 8.79 14.64
C GLY A 218 10.71 7.84 13.52
N TRP A 219 11.14 8.33 12.36
CA TRP A 219 11.69 7.49 11.30
C TRP A 219 13.13 7.80 10.90
N ILE A 220 13.80 6.81 10.32
CA ILE A 220 15.19 6.88 9.88
C ILE A 220 15.26 6.74 8.35
N GLY A 221 15.92 7.67 7.67
CA GLY A 221 16.37 7.51 6.29
C GLY A 221 17.46 6.44 6.23
N SER A 222 17.07 5.21 5.90
CA SER A 222 17.88 4.03 6.24
C SER A 222 19.04 3.83 5.29
N PHE A 223 18.81 3.47 4.03
CA PHE A 223 19.90 3.19 3.08
C PHE A 223 20.10 4.28 2.02
N LEU A 224 19.49 5.45 2.17
CA LEU A 224 19.79 6.63 1.34
C LEU A 224 20.71 7.59 2.10
N VAL A 225 21.79 8.01 1.45
CA VAL A 225 22.74 9.00 1.97
C VAL A 225 22.91 10.12 0.95
N TRP A 226 22.60 11.35 1.34
CA TRP A 226 22.73 12.50 0.45
C TRP A 226 24.20 12.93 0.29
N GLY A 227 24.49 13.67 -0.78
CA GLY A 227 25.84 14.13 -1.08
C GLY A 227 26.66 13.12 -1.89
N LYS A 228 27.88 13.50 -2.27
CA LYS A 228 28.73 12.67 -3.13
C LYS A 228 29.22 11.43 -2.35
N PRO A 229 29.00 10.20 -2.85
CA PRO A 229 29.52 8.99 -2.20
C PRO A 229 31.04 9.06 -1.98
N GLU A 230 31.52 8.37 -0.93
CA GLU A 230 32.95 8.18 -0.61
C GLU A 230 33.69 9.35 0.06
N LEU A 231 32.98 10.33 0.64
CA LEU A 231 33.62 11.49 1.27
C LEU A 231 34.03 11.29 2.74
N GLY A 232 33.65 10.19 3.39
CA GLY A 232 34.22 9.86 4.70
C GLY A 232 33.40 8.96 5.63
N LEU A 233 32.21 8.49 5.22
CA LEU A 233 31.34 7.71 6.11
C LEU A 233 31.71 6.22 6.26
N GLY A 234 32.63 5.73 5.43
CA GLY A 234 33.10 4.33 5.49
C GLY A 234 32.05 3.29 5.10
N TYR A 235 30.97 3.68 4.44
CA TYR A 235 29.93 2.77 3.95
C TYR A 235 30.28 2.18 2.59
N ARG A 236 29.82 0.95 2.36
CA ARG A 236 29.78 0.31 1.03
C ARG A 236 28.57 0.80 0.25
N TYR A 237 28.79 1.69 -0.71
CA TYR A 237 27.75 2.23 -1.58
C TYR A 237 27.28 1.23 -2.65
N CYS A 238 26.03 1.39 -3.06
CA CYS A 238 25.40 0.65 -4.15
C CYS A 238 26.01 1.02 -5.50
N TRP A 239 26.06 0.03 -6.39
CA TRP A 239 26.36 0.23 -7.81
C TRP A 239 25.11 0.06 -8.67
N GLU A 240 24.95 0.95 -9.63
CA GLU A 240 23.94 0.92 -10.68
C GLU A 240 24.58 0.82 -12.08
N TYR A 241 23.75 0.55 -13.08
CA TYR A 241 24.14 0.36 -14.47
C TYR A 241 23.26 1.23 -15.34
N GLU A 242 23.87 2.21 -15.98
CA GLU A 242 23.21 3.22 -16.79
C GLU A 242 24.09 3.51 -18.01
N ASP A 243 23.47 3.55 -19.20
CA ASP A 243 24.15 3.83 -20.48
C ASP A 243 25.42 3.00 -20.71
N GLY A 244 25.34 1.70 -20.40
CA GLY A 244 26.45 0.76 -20.59
C GLY A 244 27.55 0.85 -19.52
N LYS A 245 27.41 1.71 -18.51
CA LYS A 245 28.46 1.99 -17.52
C LYS A 245 27.97 1.71 -16.10
N LEU A 246 28.89 1.22 -15.27
CA LEU A 246 28.66 1.13 -13.82
C LEU A 246 28.92 2.49 -13.18
N ARG A 247 28.01 2.89 -12.29
CA ARG A 247 28.13 4.12 -11.49
C ARG A 247 27.79 3.81 -10.05
N ARG A 248 28.39 4.54 -9.12
CA ARG A 248 27.95 4.53 -7.72
C ARG A 248 26.82 5.53 -7.56
N ASN A 249 25.84 5.16 -6.76
CA ASN A 249 24.76 6.07 -6.41
C ASN A 249 24.74 6.37 -4.90
N HIS A 250 23.73 7.13 -4.49
CA HIS A 250 23.56 7.64 -3.13
C HIS A 250 23.06 6.58 -2.14
N HIS A 251 22.77 5.37 -2.59
CA HIS A 251 22.31 4.30 -1.70
C HIS A 251 23.48 3.52 -1.11
N VAL A 252 23.33 3.08 0.13
CA VAL A 252 24.24 2.15 0.79
C VAL A 252 23.76 0.73 0.53
N SER A 253 24.70 -0.19 0.34
CA SER A 253 24.42 -1.61 0.11
C SER A 253 23.61 -2.18 1.28
N LEU A 254 22.61 -3.01 0.97
CA LEU A 254 21.85 -3.75 1.98
C LEU A 254 22.69 -4.81 2.71
N SER A 255 23.89 -5.12 2.21
CA SER A 255 24.88 -5.98 2.87
C SER A 255 25.92 -5.19 3.67
N ASP A 256 25.78 -3.86 3.84
CA ASP A 256 26.70 -3.06 4.66
C ASP A 256 26.42 -3.20 6.17
N GLU A 257 27.27 -3.97 6.84
CA GLU A 257 27.16 -4.26 8.28
C GLU A 257 27.25 -3.02 9.17
N LYS A 258 28.07 -2.05 8.78
CA LYS A 258 28.24 -0.82 9.55
C LYS A 258 26.93 -0.03 9.53
N ARG A 259 26.32 0.13 8.36
CA ARG A 259 25.07 0.86 8.20
C ARG A 259 23.91 0.19 8.93
N ILE A 260 23.79 -1.12 8.86
CA ILE A 260 22.79 -1.89 9.64
C ILE A 260 22.93 -1.58 11.14
N LYS A 261 24.16 -1.62 11.68
CA LYS A 261 24.43 -1.33 13.10
C LYS A 261 24.16 0.13 13.46
N ASP A 262 24.52 1.08 12.59
CA ASP A 262 24.26 2.50 12.81
C ASP A 262 22.75 2.78 12.87
N ILE A 263 21.97 2.21 11.92
CA ILE A 263 20.50 2.33 11.91
C ILE A 263 19.91 1.70 13.17
N ALA A 264 20.30 0.46 13.51
CA ALA A 264 19.82 -0.25 14.69
C ALA A 264 20.11 0.51 16.00
N LYS A 265 21.29 1.14 16.10
CA LYS A 265 21.67 1.99 17.24
C LYS A 265 20.76 3.21 17.37
N LEU A 266 20.40 3.87 16.27
CA LEU A 266 19.47 5.01 16.30
C LEU A 266 18.03 4.54 16.57
N ALA A 267 17.60 3.44 15.97
CA ALA A 267 16.27 2.86 16.19
C ALA A 267 16.05 2.52 17.67
N ARG A 268 17.05 1.94 18.33
CA ARG A 268 17.04 1.69 19.78
C ARG A 268 16.86 2.97 20.62
N LYS A 269 17.48 4.08 20.20
CA LYS A 269 17.32 5.37 20.90
C LYS A 269 15.89 5.92 20.75
N ILE A 270 15.31 5.78 19.56
CA ILE A 270 13.92 6.16 19.30
C ILE A 270 12.97 5.29 20.13
N ASP A 271 13.21 3.97 20.14
CA ASP A 271 12.43 2.99 20.90
C ASP A 271 12.48 3.27 22.42
N ALA A 272 13.64 3.63 22.96
CA ALA A 272 13.81 3.91 24.38
C ALA A 272 13.13 5.19 24.91
N ASP A 273 12.73 6.14 24.04
CA ASP A 273 12.09 7.39 24.48
C ASP A 273 10.63 7.11 24.91
N PRO A 274 10.24 7.37 26.17
CA PRO A 274 8.90 7.06 26.66
C PRO A 274 7.79 7.87 25.97
N ASN A 275 8.12 8.95 25.26
CA ASN A 275 7.16 9.78 24.55
C ASN A 275 6.92 9.36 23.09
N VAL A 276 7.57 8.27 22.66
CA VAL A 276 7.45 7.73 21.30
C VAL A 276 6.57 6.50 21.31
N ASP A 277 5.61 6.43 20.38
CA ASP A 277 4.73 5.28 20.17
C ASP A 277 5.17 4.39 19.01
N TYR A 278 5.91 4.93 18.03
CA TYR A 278 6.23 4.24 16.78
C TYR A 278 7.68 4.44 16.33
N VAL A 279 8.29 3.38 15.79
CA VAL A 279 9.61 3.41 15.15
C VAL A 279 9.47 3.20 13.65
N GLY A 280 9.97 4.12 12.84
CA GLY A 280 9.79 4.15 11.40
C GLY A 280 11.08 3.92 10.61
N PHE A 281 10.95 3.35 9.42
CA PHE A 281 12.06 3.25 8.47
C PHE A 281 11.64 3.69 7.07
N ASP A 282 12.45 4.57 6.48
CA ASP A 282 12.38 4.91 5.06
C ASP A 282 13.59 4.35 4.31
N TYR A 283 13.48 4.17 3.01
CA TYR A 283 14.56 3.69 2.12
C TYR A 283 15.20 2.37 2.58
N ILE A 284 14.40 1.40 3.07
CA ILE A 284 14.83 -0.01 3.23
C ILE A 284 14.80 -0.67 1.84
N ARG A 285 15.74 -0.29 0.97
CA ARG A 285 15.88 -0.74 -0.42
C ARG A 285 17.22 -0.34 -1.03
N PRO A 286 17.74 -1.04 -2.07
CA PRO A 286 19.04 -0.74 -2.68
C PRO A 286 19.00 0.38 -3.75
N GLY A 287 17.95 1.19 -3.82
CA GLY A 287 17.77 2.20 -4.88
C GLY A 287 17.63 1.58 -6.29
N PRO A 288 17.97 2.31 -7.36
CA PRO A 288 18.05 1.76 -8.73
C PRO A 288 19.25 0.81 -8.96
N GLY A 289 20.06 0.54 -7.92
CA GLY A 289 21.27 -0.28 -7.99
C GLY A 289 21.19 -1.56 -7.15
N GLY A 290 22.31 -1.88 -6.48
CA GLY A 290 22.50 -3.07 -5.66
C GLY A 290 23.36 -4.14 -6.33
N PHE A 291 23.96 -3.85 -7.48
CA PHE A 291 24.72 -4.85 -8.25
C PHE A 291 26.00 -5.32 -7.55
N GLU A 292 26.46 -4.62 -6.53
CA GLU A 292 27.53 -5.11 -5.67
C GLU A 292 27.18 -6.38 -4.89
N MET A 293 25.88 -6.70 -4.79
CA MET A 293 25.39 -7.95 -4.20
C MET A 293 25.18 -9.05 -5.25
N VAL A 294 25.75 -8.91 -6.46
CA VAL A 294 25.58 -9.89 -7.56
C VAL A 294 25.97 -11.32 -7.16
N ASN A 295 27.05 -11.48 -6.39
CA ASN A 295 27.46 -12.80 -5.91
C ASN A 295 26.41 -13.36 -4.95
N ASP A 296 25.97 -12.58 -3.94
CA ASP A 296 24.92 -12.99 -3.00
C ASP A 296 23.66 -13.47 -3.75
N PHE A 297 23.23 -12.74 -4.79
CA PHE A 297 22.10 -13.12 -5.63
C PHE A 297 22.33 -14.42 -6.40
N VAL A 298 23.47 -14.52 -7.09
CA VAL A 298 23.82 -15.70 -7.90
C VAL A 298 23.94 -16.94 -7.03
N ASP A 299 24.60 -16.81 -5.88
CA ASP A 299 24.88 -17.92 -4.98
C ASP A 299 23.61 -18.36 -4.24
N SER A 300 22.81 -17.41 -3.74
CA SER A 300 21.58 -17.72 -3.00
C SER A 300 20.53 -18.42 -3.85
N LEU A 301 20.46 -18.11 -5.16
CA LEU A 301 19.43 -18.64 -6.06
C LEU A 301 19.98 -19.59 -7.14
N ALA A 302 21.27 -19.96 -7.05
CA ALA A 302 21.96 -20.80 -8.02
C ALA A 302 21.71 -20.36 -9.48
N ILE A 303 21.86 -19.05 -9.74
CA ILE A 303 21.62 -18.48 -11.06
C ILE A 303 22.68 -19.00 -12.04
N ASN A 304 22.26 -19.39 -13.24
CA ASN A 304 23.17 -19.78 -14.31
C ASN A 304 24.04 -18.59 -14.72
N THR A 305 25.36 -18.80 -14.69
CA THR A 305 26.36 -17.78 -15.01
C THR A 305 27.13 -18.15 -16.29
N PRO A 306 27.79 -17.18 -16.95
CA PRO A 306 28.68 -17.45 -18.08
C PRO A 306 29.85 -18.37 -17.71
N GLU A 307 30.37 -19.13 -18.67
CA GLU A 307 31.49 -20.07 -18.45
C GLU A 307 32.72 -19.42 -17.79
N ASN A 308 32.98 -18.14 -18.07
CA ASN A 308 34.12 -17.42 -17.52
C ASN A 308 33.85 -16.74 -16.16
N TRP A 309 32.71 -16.99 -15.51
CA TRP A 309 32.26 -16.33 -14.28
C TRP A 309 33.32 -16.24 -13.18
N ASP A 310 34.00 -17.36 -12.91
CA ASP A 310 34.99 -17.45 -11.84
C ASP A 310 36.24 -16.62 -12.12
N SER A 311 36.55 -16.39 -13.40
CA SER A 311 37.63 -15.50 -13.82
C SER A 311 37.21 -14.02 -13.90
N MET A 312 35.91 -13.72 -13.84
CA MET A 312 35.43 -12.33 -13.92
C MET A 312 35.71 -11.58 -12.62
N SER A 313 36.22 -10.35 -12.75
CA SER A 313 36.26 -9.42 -11.62
C SER A 313 34.85 -9.07 -11.15
N ILE A 314 34.71 -8.61 -9.90
CA ILE A 314 33.41 -8.19 -9.35
C ILE A 314 32.70 -7.15 -10.23
N HIS A 315 33.43 -6.18 -10.78
CA HIS A 315 32.88 -5.19 -11.72
C HIS A 315 32.44 -5.82 -13.05
N GLY A 316 33.11 -6.89 -13.49
CA GLY A 316 32.68 -7.69 -14.63
C GLY A 316 31.34 -8.36 -14.36
N ARG A 317 31.19 -8.99 -13.19
CA ARG A 317 29.96 -9.67 -12.76
C ARG A 317 28.79 -8.70 -12.60
N MET A 318 29.03 -7.53 -11.98
CA MET A 318 28.08 -6.42 -11.91
C MET A 318 27.61 -5.97 -13.30
N ARG A 319 28.54 -5.79 -14.26
CA ARG A 319 28.20 -5.42 -15.64
C ARG A 319 27.36 -6.48 -16.35
N TRP A 320 27.65 -7.76 -16.12
CA TRP A 320 26.86 -8.86 -16.67
C TRP A 320 25.41 -8.79 -16.20
N LEU A 321 25.19 -8.69 -14.88
CA LEU A 321 23.83 -8.59 -14.32
C LEU A 321 23.16 -7.28 -14.77
N GLY A 322 23.86 -6.15 -14.67
CA GLY A 322 23.35 -4.83 -15.07
C GLY A 322 22.87 -4.81 -16.51
N ARG A 323 23.62 -5.42 -17.45
CA ARG A 323 23.22 -5.53 -18.86
C ARG A 323 21.93 -6.34 -19.02
N ILE A 324 21.82 -7.50 -18.36
CA ILE A 324 20.61 -8.34 -18.40
C ILE A 324 19.39 -7.54 -17.92
N LEU A 325 19.52 -6.84 -16.80
CA LEU A 325 18.43 -6.11 -16.17
C LEU A 325 18.05 -4.83 -16.93
N TRP A 326 19.01 -4.19 -17.59
CA TRP A 326 18.79 -3.00 -18.42
C TRP A 326 18.13 -3.35 -19.75
N GLU A 327 18.68 -4.32 -20.47
CA GLU A 327 18.17 -4.75 -21.78
C GLU A 327 16.93 -5.65 -21.67
N LYS A 328 16.61 -6.12 -20.46
CA LYS A 328 15.58 -7.15 -20.19
C LYS A 328 15.76 -8.39 -21.06
N SER A 329 17.03 -8.75 -21.34
CA SER A 329 17.40 -9.83 -22.26
C SER A 329 17.14 -11.23 -21.71
N ASP A 330 17.05 -11.36 -20.38
CA ASP A 330 16.57 -12.57 -19.69
C ASP A 330 15.50 -12.20 -18.66
N ARG A 331 14.23 -12.49 -19.01
CA ARG A 331 13.08 -12.18 -18.15
C ARG A 331 13.05 -13.00 -16.86
N ALA A 332 13.59 -14.23 -16.87
CA ALA A 332 13.62 -15.08 -15.70
C ALA A 332 14.62 -14.56 -14.67
N VAL A 333 15.82 -14.14 -15.12
CA VAL A 333 16.81 -13.49 -14.25
C VAL A 333 16.27 -12.16 -13.72
N CYS A 334 15.59 -11.36 -14.54
CA CYS A 334 14.96 -10.11 -14.10
C CYS A 334 13.95 -10.34 -12.95
N ALA A 335 13.01 -11.29 -13.13
CA ALA A 335 12.00 -11.58 -12.12
C ALA A 335 12.61 -12.12 -10.82
N ARG A 336 13.63 -12.99 -10.92
CA ARG A 336 14.37 -13.52 -9.76
C ARG A 336 15.12 -12.42 -9.02
N TRP A 337 15.67 -11.44 -9.73
CA TRP A 337 16.34 -10.29 -9.11
C TRP A 337 15.37 -9.44 -8.29
N ASP A 338 14.20 -9.12 -8.84
CA ASP A 338 13.18 -8.36 -8.12
C ASP A 338 12.69 -9.10 -6.87
N TRP A 339 12.53 -10.42 -6.96
CA TRP A 339 12.25 -11.25 -5.79
C TRP A 339 13.33 -11.23 -4.76
N TRP A 340 14.56 -11.55 -5.16
CA TRP A 340 15.68 -11.62 -4.25
C TRP A 340 15.88 -10.30 -3.50
N ARG A 341 15.70 -9.15 -4.18
CA ARG A 341 15.74 -7.84 -3.54
C ARG A 341 14.66 -7.65 -2.48
N ALA A 342 13.42 -8.09 -2.73
CA ALA A 342 12.34 -8.02 -1.74
C ALA A 342 12.64 -8.85 -0.48
N HIS A 343 13.07 -10.10 -0.66
CA HIS A 343 13.53 -10.96 0.44
C HIS A 343 14.68 -10.33 1.21
N LYS A 344 15.67 -9.76 0.49
CA LYS A 344 16.83 -9.10 1.10
C LYS A 344 16.43 -7.88 1.92
N SER A 345 15.58 -7.00 1.39
CA SER A 345 15.10 -5.81 2.10
C SER A 345 14.34 -6.17 3.38
N ALA A 346 13.42 -7.14 3.31
CA ALA A 346 12.67 -7.60 4.47
C ALA A 346 13.58 -8.31 5.51
N SER A 347 14.53 -9.14 5.06
CA SER A 347 15.51 -9.77 5.95
C SER A 347 16.38 -8.73 6.67
N VAL A 348 16.77 -7.65 5.97
CA VAL A 348 17.53 -6.55 6.57
C VAL A 348 16.69 -5.77 7.58
N LEU A 349 15.40 -5.53 7.31
CA LEU A 349 14.48 -4.94 8.29
C LEU A 349 14.40 -5.79 9.56
N ALA A 350 14.13 -7.09 9.43
CA ALA A 350 14.05 -8.01 10.56
C ALA A 350 15.34 -7.98 11.40
N ARG A 351 16.49 -7.93 10.73
CA ARG A 351 17.79 -7.84 11.39
C ARG A 351 18.03 -6.50 12.08
N ILE A 352 17.60 -5.38 11.50
CA ILE A 352 17.68 -4.05 12.15
C ILE A 352 16.84 -4.05 13.43
N ILE A 353 15.63 -4.62 13.39
CA ILE A 353 14.74 -4.74 14.55
C ILE A 353 15.39 -5.60 15.64
N GLU A 354 15.91 -6.77 15.27
CA GLU A 354 16.59 -7.70 16.19
C GLU A 354 17.83 -7.07 16.83
N VAL A 355 18.76 -6.55 16.03
CA VAL A 355 19.99 -5.90 16.52
C VAL A 355 19.65 -4.63 17.31
N GLY A 356 18.61 -3.91 16.92
CA GLY A 356 18.12 -2.73 17.60
C GLY A 356 17.42 -3.05 18.92
N GLN A 357 16.94 -4.28 19.09
CA GLN A 357 16.01 -4.68 20.15
C GLN A 357 14.80 -3.74 20.21
N VAL A 358 14.22 -3.45 19.05
CA VAL A 358 13.05 -2.56 18.91
C VAL A 358 11.80 -3.34 19.31
N GLU A 359 11.08 -2.87 20.32
CA GLU A 359 9.87 -3.53 20.86
C GLU A 359 8.59 -2.79 20.49
N LYS A 360 8.67 -1.48 20.26
CA LYS A 360 7.51 -0.68 19.85
C LYS A 360 7.05 -1.02 18.43
N PRO A 361 5.78 -0.76 18.09
CA PRO A 361 5.28 -1.01 16.75
C PRO A 361 6.11 -0.31 15.68
N VAL A 362 6.61 -1.11 14.73
CA VAL A 362 7.44 -0.66 13.62
C VAL A 362 6.59 -0.29 12.42
N TRP A 363 6.97 0.73 11.67
CA TRP A 363 6.36 1.04 10.38
C TRP A 363 7.41 1.34 9.32
N VAL A 364 7.03 1.18 8.05
CA VAL A 364 7.94 1.38 6.93
C VAL A 364 7.28 2.12 5.80
N PHE A 365 8.02 3.03 5.16
CA PHE A 365 7.60 3.60 3.89
C PHE A 365 7.78 2.59 2.74
N VAL A 366 6.73 2.44 1.94
CA VAL A 366 6.72 1.59 0.75
C VAL A 366 6.28 2.44 -0.44
N LEU A 367 7.02 2.35 -1.55
CA LEU A 367 6.61 3.06 -2.77
C LEU A 367 5.40 2.40 -3.43
N GLY A 368 4.50 3.22 -3.95
CA GLY A 368 3.26 2.76 -4.59
C GLY A 368 3.47 2.01 -5.92
N TRP A 369 4.53 2.34 -6.66
CA TRP A 369 4.79 1.76 -7.98
C TRP A 369 5.06 0.26 -7.94
N ASP A 370 4.37 -0.47 -8.81
CA ASP A 370 4.40 -1.94 -8.86
C ASP A 370 4.25 -2.59 -7.48
N LYS A 371 3.35 -2.06 -6.62
CA LYS A 371 3.13 -2.56 -5.25
C LYS A 371 4.39 -2.59 -4.37
N GLY A 372 5.40 -1.79 -4.72
CA GLY A 372 6.72 -1.77 -4.10
C GLY A 372 7.76 -2.68 -4.76
N HIS A 373 7.35 -3.65 -5.59
CA HIS A 373 8.23 -4.72 -6.12
C HIS A 373 9.36 -4.17 -6.99
N GLN A 374 9.08 -3.16 -7.82
CA GLN A 374 10.09 -2.46 -8.63
C GLN A 374 11.27 -1.95 -7.78
N HIS A 375 11.01 -1.63 -6.51
CA HIS A 375 11.98 -1.06 -5.58
C HIS A 375 12.55 -2.10 -4.61
N GLY A 376 12.27 -3.40 -4.81
CA GLY A 376 12.70 -4.45 -3.90
C GLY A 376 12.02 -4.36 -2.54
N GLN A 377 10.76 -3.90 -2.51
CA GLN A 377 9.93 -3.83 -1.30
C GLN A 377 8.69 -4.69 -1.52
N ASP A 378 8.38 -5.58 -0.60
CA ASP A 378 7.11 -6.31 -0.61
C ASP A 378 6.39 -6.10 0.72
N PRO A 379 5.15 -5.56 0.73
CA PRO A 379 4.47 -5.18 1.97
C PRO A 379 4.16 -6.38 2.87
N ILE A 380 3.95 -7.57 2.30
CA ILE A 380 3.68 -8.79 3.07
C ILE A 380 4.96 -9.28 3.74
N MET A 381 6.05 -9.37 2.99
CA MET A 381 7.36 -9.73 3.51
C MET A 381 7.85 -8.74 4.57
N LEU A 382 7.64 -7.44 4.37
CA LEU A 382 7.97 -6.40 5.35
C LEU A 382 7.13 -6.54 6.63
N SER A 383 5.86 -6.92 6.50
CA SER A 383 4.98 -7.19 7.64
C SER A 383 5.47 -8.39 8.46
N ASP A 384 5.81 -9.49 7.79
CA ASP A 384 6.41 -10.67 8.45
C ASP A 384 7.79 -10.38 9.04
N ALA A 385 8.56 -9.47 8.44
CA ALA A 385 9.83 -9.01 8.98
C ALA A 385 9.66 -8.19 10.28
N GLY A 386 8.46 -7.68 10.57
CA GLY A 386 8.13 -6.99 11.82
C GLY A 386 7.46 -5.64 11.65
N ALA A 387 7.17 -5.19 10.42
CA ALA A 387 6.39 -3.97 10.23
C ALA A 387 4.94 -4.19 10.70
N SER A 388 4.51 -3.40 11.68
CA SER A 388 3.14 -3.37 12.19
C SER A 388 2.18 -2.71 11.19
N PHE A 389 2.69 -1.80 10.35
CA PHE A 389 1.98 -1.25 9.19
C PHE A 389 2.94 -0.72 8.11
N CYS A 390 2.47 -0.71 6.86
CA CYS A 390 3.20 -0.17 5.71
C CYS A 390 2.56 1.15 5.26
N ALA A 391 3.38 2.21 5.21
CA ALA A 391 3.01 3.54 4.74
C ALA A 391 3.26 3.66 3.22
N VAL A 392 2.21 3.47 2.43
CA VAL A 392 2.24 3.50 0.97
C VAL A 392 2.22 4.93 0.46
N MET A 393 3.25 5.30 -0.31
CA MET A 393 3.37 6.59 -0.97
C MET A 393 2.77 6.52 -2.38
N LEU A 394 1.71 7.31 -2.64
CA LEU A 394 1.03 7.36 -3.94
C LEU A 394 1.33 8.61 -4.78
N TYR A 395 2.16 9.52 -4.27
CA TYR A 395 2.59 10.73 -4.97
C TYR A 395 3.71 10.46 -6.00
N GLU A 396 4.13 11.52 -6.72
CA GLU A 396 4.99 11.42 -7.93
C GLU A 396 4.29 10.68 -9.07
N SER A 397 3.01 10.98 -9.25
CA SER A 397 2.19 10.38 -10.29
C SER A 397 1.09 11.33 -10.77
N THR A 398 0.68 11.13 -12.01
CA THR A 398 -0.60 11.63 -12.51
C THR A 398 -1.78 10.88 -11.87
N ALA A 399 -3.00 11.38 -12.06
CA ALA A 399 -4.21 10.73 -11.56
C ALA A 399 -4.46 9.37 -12.21
N GLU A 400 -4.11 9.23 -13.50
CA GLU A 400 -4.23 7.97 -14.23
C GLU A 400 -3.26 6.91 -13.69
N GLU A 401 -2.03 7.32 -13.45
CA GLU A 401 -0.98 6.48 -12.88
C GLU A 401 -1.31 6.04 -11.44
N GLU A 402 -1.80 6.95 -10.60
CA GLU A 402 -2.24 6.63 -9.24
C GLU A 402 -3.34 5.56 -9.25
N LYS A 403 -4.32 5.71 -10.13
CA LYS A 403 -5.35 4.70 -10.34
C LYS A 403 -4.78 3.36 -10.79
N ALA A 404 -3.81 3.38 -11.71
CA ALA A 404 -3.15 2.16 -12.15
C ALA A 404 -2.44 1.48 -10.97
N MET A 405 -1.76 2.25 -10.11
CA MET A 405 -1.16 1.77 -8.86
C MET A 405 -2.22 1.15 -7.95
N ILE A 406 -3.29 1.86 -7.58
CA ILE A 406 -4.37 1.34 -6.73
C ILE A 406 -4.94 0.02 -7.29
N GLY A 407 -5.16 -0.04 -8.61
CA GLY A 407 -5.63 -1.26 -9.28
C GLY A 407 -4.64 -2.42 -9.20
N GLN A 408 -3.34 -2.15 -9.23
CA GLN A 408 -2.31 -3.16 -9.03
C GLN A 408 -2.31 -3.66 -7.58
N TRP A 409 -2.33 -2.76 -6.59
CA TRP A 409 -2.38 -3.09 -5.16
C TRP A 409 -3.59 -3.97 -4.81
N SER A 410 -4.80 -3.58 -5.20
CA SER A 410 -6.01 -4.39 -4.94
C SER A 410 -5.96 -5.78 -5.58
N ARG A 411 -5.27 -5.96 -6.71
CA ARG A 411 -5.09 -7.31 -7.28
C ARG A 411 -4.09 -8.15 -6.49
N TYR A 412 -3.18 -7.52 -5.78
CA TYR A 412 -2.14 -8.21 -5.03
C TYR A 412 -2.55 -8.58 -3.60
N LEU A 413 -3.19 -7.66 -2.88
CA LEU A 413 -3.58 -7.83 -1.48
C LEU A 413 -5.05 -8.21 -1.32
N VAL A 414 -5.32 -9.11 -0.37
CA VAL A 414 -6.67 -9.54 -0.01
C VAL A 414 -6.84 -9.48 1.51
N GLY A 415 -7.95 -8.93 1.99
CA GLY A 415 -8.26 -8.88 3.40
C GLY A 415 -7.23 -8.08 4.20
N ASP A 416 -6.99 -8.53 5.42
CA ASP A 416 -6.15 -7.92 6.45
C ASP A 416 -4.70 -8.46 6.46
N GLU A 417 -4.21 -8.99 5.33
CA GLU A 417 -2.85 -9.51 5.17
C GLU A 417 -1.75 -8.49 5.50
N VAL A 418 -2.07 -7.19 5.39
CA VAL A 418 -1.20 -6.05 5.69
C VAL A 418 -2.02 -4.90 6.27
N ASN A 419 -1.53 -4.29 7.35
CA ASN A 419 -2.03 -2.98 7.81
C ASN A 419 -1.45 -1.87 6.93
N LEU A 420 -2.30 -1.19 6.16
CA LEU A 420 -1.88 -0.16 5.22
C LEU A 420 -2.21 1.25 5.73
N MET A 421 -1.23 2.15 5.63
CA MET A 421 -1.41 3.59 5.75
C MET A 421 -1.16 4.22 4.38
N VAL A 422 -2.09 5.03 3.86
CA VAL A 422 -1.93 5.65 2.53
C VAL A 422 -1.52 7.10 2.65
N GLY A 423 -0.61 7.58 1.81
CA GLY A 423 -0.24 8.98 1.86
C GLY A 423 0.09 9.62 0.53
N GLU A 424 -0.04 10.94 0.59
CA GLU A 424 0.10 11.88 -0.51
C GLU A 424 0.94 13.07 -0.05
N ALA A 425 1.73 13.62 -0.96
CA ALA A 425 2.60 14.77 -0.69
C ALA A 425 1.90 16.08 -1.02
N VAL A 426 2.12 17.10 -0.17
CA VAL A 426 1.67 18.46 -0.46
C VAL A 426 2.62 19.12 -1.44
N ASP A 427 2.44 18.80 -2.70
CA ASP A 427 3.23 19.35 -3.79
C ASP A 427 2.43 19.32 -5.09
N TRP A 428 2.13 20.50 -5.63
CA TRP A 428 1.34 20.67 -6.84
C TRP A 428 2.02 20.02 -8.05
N ILE A 429 3.35 20.06 -8.13
CA ILE A 429 4.11 19.50 -9.26
C ILE A 429 4.07 17.97 -9.18
N LEU A 430 4.30 17.40 -7.99
CA LEU A 430 4.30 15.94 -7.82
C LEU A 430 2.92 15.29 -8.01
N MET A 431 1.85 16.09 -7.97
CA MET A 431 0.49 15.64 -8.30
C MET A 431 0.12 15.88 -9.77
N GLY A 432 1.07 16.23 -10.64
CA GLY A 432 0.83 16.46 -12.06
C GLY A 432 0.13 17.79 -12.36
N GLU A 433 0.34 18.81 -11.52
CA GLU A 433 -0.16 20.17 -11.70
C GLU A 433 -1.67 20.28 -11.85
N SER A 434 -2.43 19.44 -11.13
CA SER A 434 -3.90 19.36 -11.27
C SER A 434 -4.60 20.72 -11.12
N LYS A 435 -5.51 20.99 -12.07
CA LYS A 435 -6.35 22.21 -12.15
C LYS A 435 -7.85 21.90 -12.17
N GLU A 436 -8.23 20.69 -12.58
CA GLU A 436 -9.61 20.22 -12.66
C GLU A 436 -9.68 18.74 -12.24
N PRO A 437 -10.04 18.44 -10.98
CA PRO A 437 -10.34 19.39 -9.90
C PRO A 437 -9.13 20.20 -9.43
N GLU A 438 -9.39 21.19 -8.57
CA GLU A 438 -8.33 21.89 -7.84
C GLU A 438 -7.38 20.91 -7.14
N ALA A 439 -6.08 21.18 -7.13
CA ALA A 439 -5.09 20.26 -6.59
C ALA A 439 -5.37 19.82 -5.13
N PRO A 440 -5.78 20.69 -4.18
CA PRO A 440 -6.20 20.24 -2.86
C PRO A 440 -7.39 19.27 -2.90
N GLN A 441 -8.35 19.48 -3.81
CA GLN A 441 -9.46 18.55 -3.97
C GLN A 441 -9.01 17.22 -4.57
N GLU A 442 -8.12 17.25 -5.57
CA GLU A 442 -7.47 16.05 -6.13
C GLU A 442 -6.75 15.27 -5.03
N PHE A 443 -5.88 15.92 -4.25
CA PHE A 443 -5.16 15.33 -3.11
C PHE A 443 -6.09 14.56 -2.16
N MET A 444 -7.21 15.17 -1.79
CA MET A 444 -8.21 14.54 -0.92
C MET A 444 -8.91 13.35 -1.60
N ILE A 445 -9.16 13.42 -2.92
CA ILE A 445 -9.73 12.32 -3.71
C ILE A 445 -8.76 11.13 -3.74
N ARG A 446 -7.48 11.36 -4.01
CA ARG A 446 -6.42 10.34 -4.04
C ARG A 446 -6.32 9.57 -2.73
N LEU A 447 -6.14 10.30 -1.62
CA LEU A 447 -6.15 9.72 -0.28
C LEU A 447 -7.43 8.93 0.01
N SER A 448 -8.59 9.47 -0.36
CA SER A 448 -9.87 8.77 -0.17
C SER A 448 -9.96 7.48 -0.98
N GLY A 449 -9.40 7.47 -2.19
CA GLY A 449 -9.36 6.29 -3.03
C GLY A 449 -8.46 5.21 -2.47
N GLY A 450 -7.36 5.60 -1.85
CA GLY A 450 -6.48 4.71 -1.08
C GLY A 450 -7.19 3.96 0.05
N ILE A 451 -8.14 4.60 0.76
CA ILE A 451 -8.81 4.02 1.95
C ILE A 451 -9.41 2.64 1.66
N VAL A 452 -10.06 2.46 0.51
CA VAL A 452 -10.72 1.19 0.12
C VAL A 452 -10.14 0.61 -1.18
N GLY A 453 -9.00 1.16 -1.61
CA GLY A 453 -8.44 0.93 -2.94
C GLY A 453 -7.36 -0.12 -2.97
N LEU A 454 -6.53 -0.20 -1.92
CA LEU A 454 -5.27 -0.95 -1.96
C LEU A 454 -5.39 -2.43 -1.61
N SER A 455 -6.45 -2.86 -0.92
CA SER A 455 -6.72 -4.27 -0.61
C SER A 455 -8.14 -4.63 -1.03
N ARG A 456 -8.34 -5.89 -1.47
CA ARG A 456 -9.68 -6.43 -1.66
C ARG A 456 -10.31 -6.66 -0.28
N ASP A 457 -11.48 -6.06 -0.06
CA ASP A 457 -12.34 -6.31 1.11
C ASP A 457 -11.80 -5.79 2.45
N TYR A 458 -10.72 -4.99 2.44
CA TYR A 458 -10.17 -4.35 3.63
C TYR A 458 -9.88 -2.87 3.41
N SER A 459 -10.07 -2.08 4.47
CA SER A 459 -9.81 -0.64 4.44
C SER A 459 -8.47 -0.31 5.09
N ALA A 460 -7.79 0.71 4.59
CA ALA A 460 -6.57 1.24 5.20
C ALA A 460 -6.77 1.52 6.70
N CYS A 461 -5.75 1.21 7.50
CA CYS A 461 -5.73 1.50 8.94
C CYS A 461 -5.38 2.96 9.22
N GLY A 462 -4.79 3.65 8.26
CA GLY A 462 -4.39 5.03 8.40
C GLY A 462 -4.28 5.81 7.10
N LEU A 463 -4.11 7.11 7.23
CA LEU A 463 -3.66 8.01 6.20
C LEU A 463 -2.52 8.87 6.74
N PHE A 464 -1.57 9.23 5.87
CA PHE A 464 -0.58 10.26 6.18
C PHE A 464 -0.63 11.41 5.17
N TRP A 465 -0.63 12.62 5.71
CA TRP A 465 -0.45 13.85 4.97
C TRP A 465 1.04 14.18 5.00
N HIS A 466 1.68 14.09 3.84
CA HIS A 466 3.13 14.03 3.79
C HIS A 466 3.78 15.42 3.69
N ASP A 467 4.65 15.65 4.66
CA ASP A 467 5.64 16.71 4.79
C ASP A 467 5.10 18.13 4.97
N LEU A 468 4.94 18.53 6.24
CA LEU A 468 4.58 19.92 6.61
C LEU A 468 5.58 20.96 6.11
N ASN A 469 6.84 20.60 5.90
CA ASN A 469 7.85 21.54 5.45
C ASN A 469 7.57 21.97 4.01
N ARG A 470 7.08 21.07 3.14
CA ARG A 470 6.58 21.43 1.80
C ARG A 470 5.40 22.39 1.81
N THR A 471 4.57 22.36 2.86
CA THR A 471 3.52 23.38 3.00
C THR A 471 4.07 24.79 3.23
N HIS A 472 5.27 24.91 3.80
CA HIS A 472 5.88 26.21 4.06
C HIS A 472 6.80 26.67 2.92
N TRP A 473 7.54 25.73 2.33
CA TRP A 473 8.65 26.02 1.41
C TRP A 473 8.58 25.27 0.06
N GLY A 474 7.56 24.44 -0.15
CA GLY A 474 7.37 23.66 -1.38
C GLY A 474 6.46 24.32 -2.41
N SER A 475 6.14 23.56 -3.45
CA SER A 475 5.37 24.02 -4.60
C SER A 475 3.86 23.85 -4.36
N LEU A 476 3.17 24.88 -3.88
CA LEU A 476 1.72 24.81 -3.60
C LEU A 476 0.83 25.10 -4.82
N GLY A 477 1.43 25.52 -5.93
CA GLY A 477 0.69 26.04 -7.07
C GLY A 477 -0.09 27.31 -6.72
N PRO A 478 -1.26 27.56 -7.35
CA PRO A 478 -2.09 28.73 -7.06
C PRO A 478 -2.89 28.60 -5.75
N TYR A 479 -2.72 27.52 -4.98
CA TYR A 479 -3.53 27.21 -3.81
C TYR A 479 -2.82 27.57 -2.50
N SER A 480 -3.61 27.94 -1.50
CA SER A 480 -3.08 28.33 -0.19
C SER A 480 -2.78 27.13 0.71
N ARG A 481 -1.89 27.33 1.70
CA ARG A 481 -1.58 26.34 2.75
C ARG A 481 -2.84 25.80 3.45
N ILE A 482 -3.80 26.68 3.70
CA ILE A 482 -5.04 26.33 4.40
C ILE A 482 -5.93 25.42 3.55
N GLU A 483 -5.96 25.60 2.22
CA GLU A 483 -6.69 24.70 1.35
C GLU A 483 -6.12 23.28 1.37
N TRP A 484 -4.79 23.14 1.30
CA TRP A 484 -4.11 21.85 1.39
C TRP A 484 -4.32 21.14 2.72
N VAL A 485 -4.29 21.88 3.83
CA VAL A 485 -4.56 21.31 5.17
C VAL A 485 -6.02 20.90 5.32
N ASN A 486 -6.97 21.71 4.84
CA ASN A 486 -8.39 21.35 4.87
C ASN A 486 -8.69 20.11 4.02
N ALA A 487 -8.01 19.96 2.88
CA ALA A 487 -8.09 18.78 2.04
C ALA A 487 -7.62 17.51 2.77
N GLY A 488 -6.45 17.55 3.42
CA GLY A 488 -5.97 16.46 4.26
C GLY A 488 -6.91 16.12 5.42
N ALA A 489 -7.40 17.15 6.13
CA ALA A 489 -8.33 16.99 7.25
C ALA A 489 -9.67 16.36 6.82
N ALA A 490 -10.13 16.67 5.61
CA ALA A 490 -11.31 16.04 5.02
C ALA A 490 -11.05 14.58 4.63
N ALA A 491 -9.84 14.22 4.17
CA ALA A 491 -9.47 12.82 3.97
C ALA A 491 -9.45 12.03 5.29
N PHE A 492 -8.87 12.61 6.36
CA PHE A 492 -8.89 12.00 7.71
C PHE A 492 -10.31 11.79 8.24
N THR A 493 -11.19 12.76 8.00
CA THR A 493 -12.62 12.66 8.31
C THR A 493 -13.27 11.46 7.63
N ARG A 494 -12.95 11.22 6.35
CA ARG A 494 -13.48 10.08 5.60
C ARG A 494 -12.95 8.76 6.12
N LEU A 495 -11.66 8.69 6.48
CA LEU A 495 -11.08 7.50 7.12
C LEU A 495 -11.82 7.17 8.42
N ARG A 496 -11.96 8.15 9.33
CA ARG A 496 -12.68 7.96 10.60
C ARG A 496 -14.12 7.53 10.40
N SER A 497 -14.81 8.14 9.44
CA SER A 497 -16.19 7.76 9.08
C SER A 497 -16.25 6.32 8.57
N LYS A 498 -15.30 5.91 7.72
CA LYS A 498 -15.23 4.55 7.16
C LYS A 498 -14.91 3.51 8.24
N ARG A 499 -14.09 3.89 9.23
CA ARG A 499 -13.73 3.06 10.39
C ARG A 499 -14.75 3.11 11.53
N GLY A 500 -15.86 3.82 11.36
CA GLY A 500 -16.95 3.87 12.34
C GLY A 500 -16.65 4.73 13.58
N GLU A 501 -15.59 5.55 13.56
CA GLU A 501 -15.23 6.42 14.69
C GLU A 501 -16.10 7.68 14.78
N LEU A 502 -16.70 8.08 13.65
CA LEU A 502 -17.66 9.17 13.60
C LEU A 502 -19.07 8.60 13.46
N PRO A 503 -20.01 8.91 14.38
CA PRO A 503 -21.39 8.43 14.29
C PRO A 503 -22.22 9.27 13.32
N PHE A 504 -21.60 10.16 12.57
CA PHE A 504 -22.24 11.03 11.61
C PHE A 504 -21.42 11.19 10.34
N ARG A 505 -22.11 11.65 9.29
CA ARG A 505 -21.51 12.13 8.05
C ARG A 505 -21.81 13.60 7.90
N THR A 506 -20.88 14.31 7.29
CA THR A 506 -21.02 15.73 6.98
C THR A 506 -21.07 15.96 5.49
N ARG A 507 -21.62 17.11 5.10
CA ARG A 507 -21.52 17.65 3.76
C ARG A 507 -21.59 19.15 3.79
N VAL A 508 -20.75 19.82 3.00
CA VAL A 508 -20.83 21.26 2.74
C VAL A 508 -21.54 21.49 1.41
N ILE A 509 -22.48 22.43 1.39
CA ILE A 509 -23.19 22.87 0.20
C ILE A 509 -23.06 24.38 0.11
N THR A 510 -22.50 24.86 -0.98
CA THR A 510 -22.17 26.27 -1.21
C THR A 510 -23.19 26.93 -2.12
N HIS A 511 -23.50 28.19 -1.80
CA HIS A 511 -24.38 29.07 -2.54
C HIS A 511 -23.77 30.48 -2.60
N ASP A 512 -24.33 31.36 -3.43
CA ASP A 512 -23.78 32.70 -3.68
C ASP A 512 -23.61 33.57 -2.43
N ARG A 513 -24.44 33.34 -1.39
CA ARG A 513 -24.47 34.18 -0.16
C ARG A 513 -24.53 33.39 1.14
N TRP A 514 -24.47 32.06 1.07
CA TRP A 514 -24.48 31.20 2.25
C TRP A 514 -23.90 29.83 1.93
N ALA A 515 -23.59 29.07 2.96
CA ALA A 515 -23.33 27.64 2.84
C ALA A 515 -24.13 26.87 3.88
N ASP A 516 -24.59 25.69 3.52
CA ASP A 516 -25.24 24.74 4.42
C ASP A 516 -24.26 23.63 4.79
N VAL A 517 -24.11 23.39 6.09
CA VAL A 517 -23.45 22.19 6.62
C VAL A 517 -24.54 21.20 6.99
N VAL A 518 -24.61 20.10 6.24
CA VAL A 518 -25.55 19.02 6.45
C VAL A 518 -24.87 17.95 7.30
N ILE A 519 -25.51 17.55 8.40
CA ILE A 519 -24.99 16.54 9.31
C ILE A 519 -26.04 15.44 9.43
N GLU A 520 -25.68 14.22 9.04
CA GLU A 520 -26.51 13.02 9.07
C GLU A 520 -25.96 12.08 10.14
N ASN A 521 -26.74 11.79 11.18
CA ASN A 521 -26.42 10.73 12.12
C ASN A 521 -26.60 9.38 11.42
N VAL A 522 -25.57 8.55 11.39
CA VAL A 522 -25.61 7.24 10.72
C VAL A 522 -25.79 6.08 11.71
N THR A 523 -26.06 6.41 12.97
CA THR A 523 -26.19 5.44 14.06
C THR A 523 -27.56 5.52 14.73
N ASP A 524 -27.85 4.51 15.55
CA ASP A 524 -29.03 4.46 16.40
C ASP A 524 -28.82 5.12 17.77
N GLN A 525 -27.71 5.85 17.93
CA GLN A 525 -27.42 6.67 19.11
C GLN A 525 -27.86 8.11 18.88
N VAL A 526 -28.10 8.88 19.95
CA VAL A 526 -28.32 10.32 19.85
C VAL A 526 -26.97 11.03 19.87
N ILE A 527 -26.77 11.99 18.97
CA ILE A 527 -25.57 12.82 18.95
C ILE A 527 -25.92 14.14 19.65
N GLU A 528 -25.12 14.51 20.64
CA GLU A 528 -25.31 15.74 21.41
C GLU A 528 -24.05 16.62 21.35
N ASP A 529 -24.28 17.93 21.45
CA ASP A 529 -23.26 18.97 21.55
C ASP A 529 -22.15 18.91 20.49
N LEU A 530 -22.52 18.67 19.23
CA LEU A 530 -21.60 18.76 18.09
C LEU A 530 -21.36 20.23 17.74
N SER A 531 -20.10 20.66 17.73
CA SER A 531 -19.75 22.02 17.31
C SER A 531 -19.36 22.06 15.83
N VAL A 532 -19.80 23.10 15.13
CA VAL A 532 -19.46 23.39 13.74
C VAL A 532 -18.78 24.76 13.70
N ARG A 533 -17.61 24.82 13.08
CA ARG A 533 -16.75 26.01 13.04
C ARG A 533 -16.39 26.31 11.59
N PHE A 534 -16.65 27.54 11.15
CA PHE A 534 -16.12 28.03 9.88
C PHE A 534 -14.60 28.20 9.94
N ILE A 535 -13.90 27.64 8.95
CA ILE A 535 -12.46 27.81 8.75
C ILE A 535 -12.25 28.93 7.73
N GLN A 536 -11.48 29.94 8.12
CA GLN A 536 -11.18 31.06 7.22
C GLN A 536 -10.24 30.59 6.11
N THR A 537 -10.72 30.69 4.87
CA THR A 537 -9.98 30.40 3.63
C THR A 537 -9.84 31.69 2.81
N PRO A 538 -8.86 31.78 1.89
CA PRO A 538 -8.78 32.90 0.96
C PRO A 538 -10.05 33.05 0.12
N GLY A 539 -10.49 34.29 -0.12
CA GLY A 539 -11.65 34.59 -0.95
C GLY A 539 -13.01 34.32 -0.31
N VAL A 540 -13.11 33.95 0.98
CA VAL A 540 -14.40 33.72 1.64
C VAL A 540 -14.61 34.64 2.84
N ALA A 541 -15.54 35.59 2.73
CA ALA A 541 -15.88 36.49 3.85
C ALA A 541 -17.06 35.93 4.67
N LEU A 542 -16.83 35.59 5.95
CA LEU A 542 -17.88 35.18 6.88
C LEU A 542 -18.70 36.39 7.35
N ARG A 543 -20.03 36.27 7.36
CA ARG A 543 -20.99 37.29 7.85
C ARG A 543 -21.88 36.78 8.98
N ASP A 544 -21.42 35.74 9.67
CA ASP A 544 -22.17 34.99 10.68
C ASP A 544 -21.29 34.69 11.89
N LYS A 545 -21.86 34.09 12.95
CA LYS A 545 -21.07 33.52 14.04
C LYS A 545 -20.15 32.43 13.49
N ARG A 546 -18.87 32.50 13.85
CA ARG A 546 -17.85 31.55 13.42
C ARG A 546 -18.13 30.13 13.91
N ILE A 547 -18.68 29.98 15.11
CA ILE A 547 -18.99 28.68 15.72
C ILE A 547 -20.49 28.59 16.01
N LYS A 548 -21.08 27.45 15.67
CA LYS A 548 -22.47 27.09 15.98
C LYS A 548 -22.47 25.71 16.62
N THR A 549 -23.36 25.47 17.58
CA THR A 549 -23.49 24.18 18.27
C THR A 549 -24.81 23.54 17.91
N VAL A 550 -24.75 22.29 17.43
CA VAL A 550 -25.90 21.42 17.26
C VAL A 550 -26.10 20.66 18.55
N ARG A 551 -27.12 21.08 19.33
CA ARG A 551 -27.40 20.50 20.65
C ARG A 551 -27.77 19.04 20.60
N LYS A 552 -28.54 18.63 19.59
CA LYS A 552 -29.06 17.28 19.47
C LYS A 552 -29.34 16.91 18.02
N ILE A 553 -28.94 15.71 17.63
CA ILE A 553 -29.34 15.02 16.41
C ILE A 553 -29.97 13.70 16.83
N GLY A 554 -31.23 13.49 16.47
CA GLY A 554 -31.94 12.25 16.76
C GLY A 554 -31.27 11.01 16.14
N LYS A 555 -31.70 9.82 16.55
CA LYS A 555 -31.28 8.54 15.95
C LYS A 555 -31.57 8.57 14.45
N ARG A 556 -30.57 8.26 13.62
CA ARG A 556 -30.68 8.39 12.15
C ARG A 556 -31.21 9.75 11.68
N GLY A 557 -31.05 10.78 12.51
CA GLY A 557 -31.57 12.11 12.27
C GLY A 557 -30.64 12.93 11.39
N LYS A 558 -31.19 13.99 10.80
CA LYS A 558 -30.46 14.91 9.94
C LYS A 558 -30.68 16.34 10.40
N VAL A 559 -29.62 17.12 10.46
CA VAL A 559 -29.66 18.55 10.80
C VAL A 559 -28.93 19.34 9.72
N ARG A 560 -29.39 20.58 9.50
CA ARG A 560 -28.77 21.54 8.59
C ARG A 560 -28.35 22.77 9.39
N VAL A 561 -27.11 23.18 9.22
CA VAL A 561 -26.53 24.38 9.86
C VAL A 561 -26.12 25.36 8.77
N THR A 562 -26.87 26.44 8.60
CA THR A 562 -26.63 27.45 7.57
C THR A 562 -25.69 28.53 8.07
N TYR A 563 -24.72 28.96 7.26
CA TYR A 563 -23.81 30.09 7.52
C TYR A 563 -23.96 31.15 6.45
N LYS A 564 -24.13 32.41 6.85
CA LYS A 564 -24.07 33.55 5.91
C LYS A 564 -22.61 33.87 5.58
N LEU A 565 -22.26 33.80 4.30
CA LEU A 565 -20.91 34.08 3.80
C LEU A 565 -20.94 34.68 2.40
N LYS A 566 -19.83 35.28 1.97
CA LYS A 566 -19.66 35.79 0.62
C LYS A 566 -18.35 35.20 0.06
N PRO A 567 -18.44 34.10 -0.71
CA PRO A 567 -17.30 33.57 -1.44
C PRO A 567 -17.09 34.41 -2.72
N ASP A 568 -15.82 34.65 -3.06
CA ASP A 568 -15.41 35.25 -4.31
C ASP A 568 -15.40 34.18 -5.43
N ASN A 569 -14.94 34.53 -6.63
CA ASN A 569 -14.84 33.56 -7.73
C ASN A 569 -13.77 32.50 -7.41
N ARG A 570 -14.19 31.22 -7.36
CA ARG A 570 -13.36 30.03 -7.13
C ARG A 570 -12.66 30.04 -5.76
N SER A 571 -13.43 29.74 -4.71
CA SER A 571 -12.91 29.70 -3.32
C SER A 571 -13.35 28.44 -2.58
N MET A 572 -12.45 27.83 -1.80
CA MET A 572 -12.79 26.73 -0.91
C MET A 572 -13.61 27.25 0.28
N VAL A 573 -14.77 26.68 0.53
CA VAL A 573 -15.57 26.91 1.74
C VAL A 573 -15.45 25.68 2.64
N ALA A 574 -14.82 25.84 3.81
CA ALA A 574 -14.50 24.74 4.71
C ALA A 574 -15.06 24.92 6.12
N PHE A 575 -15.48 23.82 6.74
CA PHE A 575 -15.99 23.77 8.10
C PHE A 575 -15.32 22.65 8.88
N GLN A 576 -14.85 22.98 10.07
CA GLN A 576 -14.39 22.02 11.06
C GLN A 576 -15.56 21.63 11.96
N PHE A 577 -15.64 20.37 12.34
CA PHE A 577 -16.55 19.91 13.37
C PHE A 577 -15.77 19.22 14.48
N ASP A 578 -16.28 19.34 15.70
CA ASP A 578 -15.73 18.70 16.90
C ASP A 578 -16.88 18.02 17.65
N TRP A 579 -16.74 16.72 17.84
CA TRP A 579 -17.65 15.90 18.61
C TRP A 579 -16.86 15.04 19.59
N ARG A 580 -17.00 15.35 20.89
CA ARG A 580 -16.32 14.64 21.99
C ARG A 580 -14.80 14.54 21.80
N GLY A 581 -14.18 15.59 21.25
CA GLY A 581 -12.73 15.64 21.00
C GLY A 581 -12.31 14.99 19.67
N ILE A 582 -13.20 14.28 18.98
CA ILE A 582 -12.96 13.81 17.62
C ILE A 582 -13.26 14.96 16.66
N ARG A 583 -12.22 15.44 15.98
CA ARG A 583 -12.31 16.53 15.00
C ARG A 583 -12.34 15.99 13.58
N GLY A 584 -13.01 16.73 12.72
CA GLY A 584 -12.95 16.54 11.29
C GLY A 584 -13.25 17.82 10.53
N VAL A 585 -13.08 17.76 9.22
CA VAL A 585 -13.27 18.87 8.29
C VAL A 585 -14.05 18.37 7.10
N ASP A 586 -14.86 19.24 6.55
CA ASP A 586 -15.48 19.05 5.25
C ASP A 586 -15.46 20.36 4.49
N PHE A 587 -15.44 20.29 3.16
CA PHE A 587 -15.33 21.46 2.31
C PHE A 587 -15.98 21.26 0.95
N GLU A 588 -16.25 22.39 0.29
CA GLU A 588 -16.65 22.43 -1.11
C GLU A 588 -16.07 23.70 -1.76
N TYR A 589 -15.70 23.63 -3.04
CA TYR A 589 -15.32 24.81 -3.82
C TYR A 589 -16.57 25.55 -4.31
N TYR A 590 -16.53 26.89 -4.29
CA TYR A 590 -17.57 27.75 -4.85
C TYR A 590 -17.04 28.54 -6.06
N PRO A 591 -17.77 28.59 -7.20
CA PRO A 591 -18.90 27.71 -7.51
C PRO A 591 -18.44 26.24 -7.56
N ASN A 592 -19.33 25.30 -7.27
CA ASN A 592 -18.98 23.87 -7.33
C ASN A 592 -18.55 23.51 -8.76
N PRO A 593 -17.31 23.03 -8.98
CA PRO A 593 -16.80 22.72 -10.33
C PRO A 593 -17.59 21.60 -11.02
N TYR A 594 -18.30 20.76 -10.26
CA TYR A 594 -19.13 19.66 -10.76
C TYR A 594 -20.62 20.02 -10.88
N ARG A 595 -20.97 21.31 -10.86
CA ARG A 595 -22.37 21.72 -10.98
C ARG A 595 -22.94 21.37 -12.35
N ASP A 596 -22.19 21.62 -13.41
CA ASP A 596 -22.62 21.45 -14.81
C ASP A 596 -22.14 20.12 -15.40
N GLU A 597 -20.98 19.65 -14.95
CA GLU A 597 -20.40 18.32 -15.22
C GLU A 597 -20.42 17.48 -13.93
N PRO A 598 -21.50 16.71 -13.67
CA PRO A 598 -21.74 16.13 -12.36
C PRO A 598 -20.84 14.94 -12.02
N PHE A 599 -20.25 14.34 -13.05
CA PHE A 599 -19.39 13.20 -12.90
C PHE A 599 -17.97 13.69 -12.82
N ARG A 600 -17.28 13.22 -11.79
CA ARG A 600 -15.83 13.32 -11.78
C ARG A 600 -15.27 12.50 -12.93
N ALA A 601 -14.04 12.81 -13.31
CA ALA A 601 -13.30 12.04 -14.31
C ALA A 601 -13.31 10.54 -13.96
N PHE A 602 -13.32 9.67 -14.97
CA PHE A 602 -13.48 8.22 -14.84
C PHE A 602 -12.48 7.58 -13.86
N GLU A 603 -11.34 8.24 -13.67
CA GLU A 603 -10.26 7.89 -12.76
C GLU A 603 -10.73 7.84 -11.31
N SER A 604 -11.60 8.78 -10.91
CA SER A 604 -12.17 8.86 -9.57
C SER A 604 -13.25 7.82 -9.26
N VAL A 605 -13.70 7.04 -10.26
CA VAL A 605 -14.68 5.96 -10.05
C VAL A 605 -14.14 4.92 -9.06
N HIS A 606 -12.82 4.74 -9.02
CA HIS A 606 -12.18 3.78 -8.12
C HIS A 606 -12.07 4.26 -6.68
N ALA A 607 -12.25 5.57 -6.45
CA ALA A 607 -12.23 6.17 -5.12
C ALA A 607 -13.54 6.00 -4.35
N GLY A 608 -14.56 5.44 -5.00
CA GLY A 608 -15.90 5.34 -4.43
C GLY A 608 -16.63 6.67 -4.40
N GLY A 609 -17.78 6.68 -3.72
CA GLY A 609 -18.63 7.86 -3.61
C GLY A 609 -20.01 7.51 -3.06
N ASP A 610 -20.91 8.48 -3.10
CA ASP A 610 -22.29 8.22 -2.70
C ASP A 610 -23.00 7.36 -3.75
N VAL A 611 -22.84 7.67 -5.03
CA VAL A 611 -23.59 7.04 -6.12
C VAL A 611 -22.69 6.67 -7.29
N LEU A 612 -22.76 5.42 -7.75
CA LEU A 612 -22.23 5.01 -9.05
C LEU A 612 -23.36 4.88 -10.06
N VAL A 613 -23.36 5.71 -11.08
CA VAL A 613 -24.28 5.62 -12.21
C VAL A 613 -23.66 4.75 -13.30
N ILE A 614 -24.18 3.54 -13.47
CA ILE A 614 -23.79 2.62 -14.54
C ILE A 614 -24.79 2.82 -15.68
N SER A 615 -24.33 3.36 -16.80
CA SER A 615 -25.22 3.69 -17.92
C SER A 615 -24.56 3.44 -19.27
N ARG A 616 -25.34 2.98 -20.25
CA ARG A 616 -24.95 2.99 -21.68
C ARG A 616 -25.09 4.39 -22.30
N ARG A 617 -26.00 5.21 -21.76
CA ARG A 617 -26.37 6.52 -22.32
C ARG A 617 -25.79 7.67 -21.51
N THR A 618 -24.95 8.47 -22.18
CA THR A 618 -24.22 9.61 -21.59
C THR A 618 -25.17 10.70 -21.10
N ASP A 619 -26.16 11.05 -21.91
CA ASP A 619 -27.17 12.07 -21.67
C ASP A 619 -28.03 11.79 -20.44
N GLU A 620 -28.55 10.57 -20.32
CA GLU A 620 -29.37 10.15 -19.17
C GLU A 620 -28.55 10.11 -17.88
N ALA A 621 -27.33 9.60 -17.97
CA ALA A 621 -26.41 9.64 -16.85
C ALA A 621 -26.16 11.10 -16.45
N LEU A 622 -25.81 12.00 -17.38
CA LEU A 622 -25.53 13.41 -17.08
C LEU A 622 -26.74 14.08 -16.42
N TYR A 623 -27.95 13.78 -16.88
CA TYR A 623 -29.18 14.26 -16.25
C TYR A 623 -29.32 13.76 -14.80
N ILE A 624 -29.17 12.45 -14.57
CA ILE A 624 -29.22 11.86 -13.22
C ILE A 624 -28.13 12.46 -12.33
N GLY A 625 -26.89 12.50 -12.82
CA GLY A 625 -25.74 13.05 -12.11
C GLY A 625 -25.97 14.50 -11.69
N ARG A 626 -26.47 15.38 -12.58
CA ARG A 626 -26.73 16.79 -12.25
C ARG A 626 -27.73 16.92 -11.11
N ASN A 627 -28.76 16.09 -11.09
CA ASN A 627 -29.77 16.12 -10.05
C ASN A 627 -29.28 15.49 -8.74
N LEU A 628 -28.50 14.41 -8.82
CA LEU A 628 -27.78 13.86 -7.67
C LEU A 628 -26.87 14.91 -7.03
N ARG A 629 -26.11 15.66 -7.84
CA ARG A 629 -25.25 16.76 -7.37
C ARG A 629 -26.04 17.92 -6.78
N LYS A 630 -27.21 18.27 -7.33
CA LYS A 630 -28.13 19.24 -6.71
C LYS A 630 -28.64 18.76 -5.34
N ALA A 631 -28.89 17.45 -5.20
CA ALA A 631 -29.15 16.79 -3.91
C ALA A 631 -27.86 16.50 -3.11
N SER A 632 -26.74 17.04 -3.59
CA SER A 632 -25.42 17.03 -2.98
C SER A 632 -24.76 15.65 -2.89
N TYR A 633 -25.24 14.65 -3.61
CA TYR A 633 -24.53 13.38 -3.70
C TYR A 633 -23.29 13.51 -4.58
N SER A 634 -22.18 12.93 -4.13
CA SER A 634 -21.07 12.62 -5.00
C SER A 634 -21.47 11.49 -5.94
N CYS A 635 -21.49 11.77 -7.24
CA CYS A 635 -21.79 10.77 -8.24
C CYS A 635 -20.61 10.59 -9.19
N ASN A 636 -20.32 9.33 -9.47
CA ASN A 636 -19.43 8.91 -10.53
C ASN A 636 -20.24 8.16 -11.58
N ARG A 637 -19.69 8.06 -12.78
CA ARG A 637 -20.31 7.34 -13.87
C ARG A 637 -19.34 6.35 -14.47
N ILE A 638 -19.87 5.21 -14.86
CA ILE A 638 -19.13 4.21 -15.62
C ILE A 638 -19.99 3.71 -16.78
N SER A 639 -19.36 3.55 -17.94
CA SER A 639 -19.97 2.77 -19.01
C SER A 639 -20.18 1.34 -18.53
N TYR A 640 -21.28 0.73 -18.95
CA TYR A 640 -21.55 -0.69 -18.73
C TYR A 640 -20.38 -1.61 -19.13
N SER A 641 -19.67 -1.28 -20.23
CA SER A 641 -18.54 -2.08 -20.70
C SER A 641 -17.31 -1.99 -19.78
N GLY A 642 -17.19 -0.93 -18.99
CA GLY A 642 -15.98 -0.57 -18.24
C GLY A 642 -16.01 -0.88 -16.75
N VAL A 643 -17.09 -1.46 -16.20
CA VAL A 643 -17.25 -1.72 -14.76
C VAL A 643 -16.15 -2.68 -14.27
N PRO A 644 -15.20 -2.24 -13.41
CA PRO A 644 -14.18 -3.09 -12.82
C PRO A 644 -14.78 -4.02 -11.78
N LYS A 645 -14.13 -5.18 -11.57
CA LYS A 645 -14.46 -6.06 -10.45
C LYS A 645 -14.40 -5.29 -9.12
N ASN A 646 -15.38 -5.52 -8.25
CA ASN A 646 -15.46 -4.98 -6.89
C ASN A 646 -15.63 -3.45 -6.79
N VAL A 647 -15.82 -2.74 -7.91
CA VAL A 647 -16.04 -1.27 -7.88
C VAL A 647 -17.31 -0.92 -7.11
N VAL A 648 -18.27 -1.84 -7.13
CA VAL A 648 -19.61 -1.68 -6.60
C VAL A 648 -19.60 -1.49 -5.07
N HIS A 649 -18.77 -2.24 -4.33
CA HIS A 649 -18.67 -2.14 -2.86
C HIS A 649 -18.07 -0.81 -2.38
N LYS A 650 -17.57 0.01 -3.30
CA LYS A 650 -17.01 1.34 -3.01
C LYS A 650 -18.07 2.45 -2.98
N TYR A 651 -19.33 2.12 -3.30
CA TYR A 651 -20.42 3.09 -3.37
C TYR A 651 -21.54 2.76 -2.40
N ARG A 652 -22.17 3.82 -1.85
CA ARG A 652 -23.37 3.67 -1.01
C ARG A 652 -24.58 3.21 -1.83
N TYR A 653 -24.71 3.78 -3.03
CA TYR A 653 -25.80 3.52 -3.95
C TYR A 653 -25.27 3.18 -5.33
N LEU A 654 -25.91 2.21 -5.99
CA LEU A 654 -25.75 1.99 -7.42
C LEU A 654 -27.00 2.45 -8.14
N ILE A 655 -26.84 3.17 -9.24
CA ILE A 655 -27.92 3.45 -10.18
C ILE A 655 -27.59 2.76 -11.50
N LEU A 656 -28.41 1.80 -11.87
CA LEU A 656 -28.30 1.09 -13.15
C LEU A 656 -29.29 1.72 -14.13
N VAL A 657 -28.78 2.32 -15.20
CA VAL A 657 -29.57 2.97 -16.25
C VAL A 657 -29.41 2.17 -17.54
N ASP A 658 -30.50 1.63 -18.06
CA ASP A 658 -30.52 0.91 -19.34
C ASP A 658 -29.45 -0.22 -19.44
N ALA A 659 -29.33 -1.03 -18.37
CA ALA A 659 -28.34 -2.10 -18.25
C ALA A 659 -28.94 -3.47 -18.59
N ASP A 660 -28.56 -4.06 -19.73
CA ASP A 660 -28.83 -5.48 -20.00
C ASP A 660 -27.83 -6.37 -19.23
N LEU A 661 -28.27 -6.86 -18.07
CA LEU A 661 -27.50 -7.77 -17.20
C LEU A 661 -27.53 -9.24 -17.66
N SER A 662 -28.37 -9.59 -18.64
CA SER A 662 -28.52 -10.97 -19.11
C SER A 662 -27.25 -11.49 -19.80
N SER A 663 -26.55 -10.59 -20.50
CA SER A 663 -25.33 -10.87 -21.24
C SER A 663 -24.05 -10.84 -20.38
N ARG A 664 -24.13 -10.56 -19.07
CA ARG A 664 -22.97 -10.48 -18.17
C ARG A 664 -23.23 -11.11 -16.79
N PRO A 665 -23.17 -12.44 -16.66
CA PRO A 665 -23.45 -13.15 -15.41
C PRO A 665 -22.52 -12.75 -14.25
N ASN A 666 -21.28 -12.36 -14.54
CA ASN A 666 -20.32 -11.93 -13.51
C ASN A 666 -20.69 -10.57 -12.88
N LEU A 667 -21.04 -9.58 -13.71
CA LEU A 667 -21.49 -8.27 -13.19
C LEU A 667 -22.81 -8.42 -12.43
N ARG A 668 -23.71 -9.28 -12.93
CA ARG A 668 -24.93 -9.65 -12.20
C ARG A 668 -24.59 -10.28 -10.85
N ALA A 669 -23.65 -11.21 -10.78
CA ALA A 669 -23.22 -11.82 -9.52
C ALA A 669 -22.67 -10.75 -8.55
N GLU A 670 -21.78 -9.86 -9.01
CA GLU A 670 -21.22 -8.77 -8.18
C GLU A 670 -22.29 -7.81 -7.66
N ILE A 671 -23.26 -7.42 -8.50
CA ILE A 671 -24.39 -6.58 -8.06
C ILE A 671 -25.23 -7.32 -7.02
N MET A 672 -25.50 -8.61 -7.23
CA MET A 672 -26.26 -9.43 -6.29
C MET A 672 -25.50 -9.69 -4.98
N ASP A 673 -24.18 -9.75 -5.02
CA ASP A 673 -23.32 -9.86 -3.84
C ASP A 673 -23.32 -8.55 -3.06
N CYS A 674 -23.21 -7.41 -3.72
CA CYS A 674 -23.37 -6.10 -3.10
C CYS A 674 -24.74 -5.94 -2.41
N ILE A 675 -25.83 -6.37 -3.06
CA ILE A 675 -27.17 -6.37 -2.46
C ILE A 675 -27.20 -7.28 -1.22
N ARG A 676 -26.60 -8.47 -1.30
CA ARG A 676 -26.52 -9.43 -0.18
C ARG A 676 -25.74 -8.87 1.01
N GLU A 677 -24.69 -8.09 0.75
CA GLU A 677 -23.87 -7.40 1.75
C GLU A 677 -24.50 -6.09 2.27
N GLY A 678 -25.71 -5.77 1.83
CA GLY A 678 -26.49 -4.63 2.34
C GLY A 678 -26.34 -3.33 1.57
N GLY A 679 -25.61 -3.33 0.45
CA GLY A 679 -25.55 -2.22 -0.51
C GLY A 679 -26.92 -1.91 -1.11
N ALA A 680 -27.21 -0.62 -1.32
CA ALA A 680 -28.47 -0.20 -1.90
C ALA A 680 -28.34 -0.03 -3.42
N VAL A 681 -29.14 -0.78 -4.17
CA VAL A 681 -29.17 -0.71 -5.64
C VAL A 681 -30.51 -0.13 -6.05
N VAL A 682 -30.46 0.93 -6.86
CA VAL A 682 -31.63 1.58 -7.45
C VAL A 682 -31.61 1.27 -8.95
N PHE A 683 -32.66 0.63 -9.44
CA PHE A 683 -32.81 0.33 -10.87
C PHE A 683 -33.56 1.47 -11.56
N ALA A 684 -33.04 1.92 -12.70
CA ALA A 684 -33.70 2.84 -13.62
C ALA A 684 -33.76 2.15 -15.00
N ALA A 685 -34.67 1.20 -15.14
CA ALA A 685 -34.83 0.44 -16.38
C ALA A 685 -35.76 1.14 -17.37
N CYS A 686 -35.21 1.60 -18.49
CA CYS A 686 -35.98 1.82 -19.72
C CYS A 686 -36.13 0.46 -20.43
N THR A 687 -37.22 -0.25 -20.10
CA THR A 687 -37.73 -1.48 -20.74
C THR A 687 -37.05 -2.83 -20.43
N GLY A 688 -37.87 -3.78 -19.94
CA GLY A 688 -37.74 -5.21 -20.23
C GLY A 688 -36.85 -6.08 -19.34
N PHE A 689 -37.11 -6.20 -18.03
CA PHE A 689 -36.60 -7.35 -17.25
C PHE A 689 -37.54 -7.74 -16.10
N ASP A 690 -37.79 -9.04 -15.96
CA ASP A 690 -38.56 -9.66 -14.87
C ASP A 690 -37.58 -10.38 -13.93
N LEU A 691 -37.59 -10.00 -12.64
CA LEU A 691 -36.72 -10.54 -11.60
C LEU A 691 -37.60 -11.22 -10.53
N THR A 692 -38.29 -12.30 -10.90
CA THR A 692 -38.93 -13.18 -9.94
C THR A 692 -37.91 -14.20 -9.40
N PRO A 693 -37.70 -14.30 -8.08
CA PRO A 693 -37.02 -15.44 -7.49
C PRO A 693 -37.89 -16.67 -7.69
N THR A 694 -37.38 -17.69 -8.38
CA THR A 694 -38.07 -18.97 -8.49
C THR A 694 -38.12 -19.65 -7.12
N ARG A 695 -39.30 -19.70 -6.50
CA ARG A 695 -39.76 -20.87 -5.72
C ARG A 695 -41.28 -20.86 -5.50
N SER A 696 -41.85 -22.02 -5.81
CA SER A 696 -43.26 -22.43 -5.78
C SER A 696 -43.94 -22.33 -4.40
N GLY A 697 -45.18 -21.83 -4.35
CA GLY A 697 -46.13 -22.00 -3.24
C GLY A 697 -47.20 -20.87 -3.16
N PRO A 698 -48.49 -21.16 -2.89
CA PRO A 698 -49.58 -20.26 -3.24
C PRO A 698 -49.84 -19.13 -2.23
N ALA A 699 -50.36 -18.04 -2.78
CA ALA A 699 -50.58 -16.75 -2.16
C ALA A 699 -51.64 -16.74 -1.04
N SER A 700 -51.35 -16.01 0.03
CA SER A 700 -52.35 -15.17 0.70
C SER A 700 -51.70 -13.99 1.45
N SER A 701 -52.19 -12.80 1.10
CA SER A 701 -52.22 -11.53 1.83
C SER A 701 -51.49 -11.42 3.18
N LYS A 702 -50.39 -10.64 3.21
CA LYS A 702 -50.12 -9.64 4.25
C LYS A 702 -49.01 -8.68 3.79
N ILE A 703 -49.38 -7.40 3.71
CA ILE A 703 -48.47 -6.26 3.58
C ILE A 703 -47.60 -6.24 4.83
N GLY A 704 -46.33 -6.63 4.74
CA GLY A 704 -45.45 -6.67 5.90
C GLY A 704 -44.15 -7.44 5.70
N SER A 705 -43.26 -6.92 4.86
CA SER A 705 -41.78 -6.96 4.98
C SER A 705 -41.18 -6.64 3.60
N LEU A 706 -40.94 -5.35 3.32
CA LEU A 706 -40.22 -4.92 2.13
C LEU A 706 -38.74 -5.28 2.29
N ALA A 707 -38.35 -6.42 1.71
CA ALA A 707 -36.96 -6.62 1.32
C ALA A 707 -36.61 -5.53 0.27
N LYS A 708 -35.47 -4.86 0.47
CA LYS A 708 -35.00 -3.67 -0.24
C LYS A 708 -35.19 -3.79 -1.77
N GLY A 709 -35.95 -2.84 -2.32
CA GLY A 709 -36.71 -2.98 -3.56
C GLY A 709 -35.92 -2.95 -4.86
N SER A 710 -36.34 -3.79 -5.79
CA SER A 710 -36.07 -3.68 -7.23
C SER A 710 -37.27 -2.99 -7.88
N PHE A 711 -37.07 -1.92 -8.64
CA PHE A 711 -38.16 -1.24 -9.35
C PHE A 711 -37.71 -0.79 -10.74
N ALA A 712 -38.52 -1.03 -11.76
CA ALA A 712 -38.33 -0.47 -13.10
C ALA A 712 -38.96 0.92 -13.15
N VAL A 713 -38.27 1.91 -13.75
CA VAL A 713 -38.85 3.25 -13.92
C VAL A 713 -38.62 3.75 -15.34
N ALA A 714 -39.73 4.11 -15.98
CA ALA A 714 -39.76 4.72 -17.31
C ALA A 714 -39.97 6.24 -17.18
N ASP A 715 -39.18 7.02 -17.94
CA ASP A 715 -39.32 8.47 -18.19
C ASP A 715 -38.98 9.44 -17.02
N HIS A 716 -38.96 10.76 -17.24
CA HIS A 716 -38.62 11.87 -16.33
C HIS A 716 -39.19 11.77 -14.90
N ASN A 717 -40.30 11.03 -14.70
CA ASN A 717 -40.83 10.68 -13.38
C ASN A 717 -39.91 9.77 -12.56
N ALA A 718 -38.98 9.07 -13.22
CA ALA A 718 -37.92 8.27 -12.64
C ALA A 718 -37.00 9.06 -11.72
N LEU A 719 -36.69 10.31 -12.06
CA LEU A 719 -35.82 11.11 -11.23
C LEU A 719 -36.46 11.49 -9.90
N ALA A 720 -37.72 11.93 -9.92
CA ALA A 720 -38.46 12.25 -8.70
C ALA A 720 -38.61 11.00 -7.83
N ALA A 721 -38.84 9.83 -8.44
CA ALA A 721 -38.86 8.55 -7.74
C ALA A 721 -37.48 8.18 -7.17
N ILE A 722 -36.39 8.29 -7.93
CA ILE A 722 -35.01 8.01 -7.48
C ILE A 722 -34.64 8.94 -6.32
N LEU A 723 -34.87 10.25 -6.46
CA LEU A 723 -34.57 11.21 -5.39
C LEU A 723 -35.43 10.96 -4.16
N LYS A 724 -36.72 10.67 -4.33
CA LYS A 724 -37.63 10.30 -3.22
C LYS A 724 -37.23 8.98 -2.57
N ILE A 725 -36.77 8.00 -3.34
CA ILE A 725 -36.25 6.71 -2.83
C ILE A 725 -34.97 6.96 -2.05
N MET A 726 -34.03 7.73 -2.60
CA MET A 726 -32.81 8.10 -1.89
C MET A 726 -33.10 8.92 -0.63
N GLU A 727 -34.14 9.76 -0.64
CA GLU A 727 -34.65 10.45 0.54
C GLU A 727 -35.31 9.52 1.57
N GLN A 728 -35.96 8.42 1.13
CA GLN A 728 -36.59 7.41 1.98
C GLN A 728 -35.63 6.34 2.51
N LEU A 729 -34.54 6.08 1.78
CA LEU A 729 -33.46 5.16 2.16
C LEU A 729 -32.43 5.83 3.09
N ASN A 730 -32.45 7.15 3.15
CA ASN A 730 -31.84 7.95 4.22
C ASN A 730 -32.83 8.11 5.38
#